data_AF-A0A3C0NNZ8-F1
#
_entry.id   AF-A0A3C0NNZ8-F1
#
_cell.length_a   1.000
_cell.length_b   1.000
_cell.length_c   1.000
_cell.angle_alpha   90.00
_cell.angle_beta   90.00
_cell.angle_gamma   90.00
#
_symmetry.space_group_name_H-M   'P 1'
#
loop_
_entity.id
_entity.type
_entity.pdbx_description
1 polymer ?
#
loop_
_entity_poly.entity_id
_entity_poly.type
_entity_poly.pdbx_seq_one_letter_code
_entity_poly.pdbx_strand_id
1 'polypeptide(L)'
;MKRFLCALLAALMLLSLSPAALAVEDETTEPDVIERKISSARELASFTRACARESYSYGVRFVLTGDIDLSDSGVELESAGYFAGEFDGGGHTIRGLAITAAGSRLGLFRQVGPNASVHDLNVEGSVLPTGTRTEIGGIVGLNEGTIRNCGFSGEVRGVQDVGGVVGKNAGTVTGCRFSGAAAGEHQVGGVIGTNTGVVFNCENEGAVNNEEIIPGGERRFDLSAFSQEDFVDLSNIGGVVGENTGALRFCRCSGAVGYPYAGYNVGGIAGKNSGFVDSCRFTGAVEGRRDVGGVVGQSIPYAAWELSEDKLEELARAIAALSGMLGAAARKVDDASEDVTAALHAMSGSSSQALGAISQLLTANADQTSHYLDGITVDPETGEITLPDFDPGAADTTALTTALNNLFAQSVVLTGKMDGVIGDAAEDLKDITGQMGYVFNLLFSLIRDISAGDLISTRDLSLEEAYDHDEGAIARCENRGSVHGETNVGGIVGTLAFELSFDMEDTLGSSNFLPTEAERILFAAVRACENRGRVESRADGAGGIAGRMDAGAVVDCVSAGAVASQNGDYVGGVAGVCQGSLSRCWSRCSLAGGKYIGGIAGSGKTIADCRAWTHIGRGTEYRGAVAGWADGEVKGNLYADSWPEGVDGVSRIGQAEALTKTELLALEGVPDDLETVTVRFLADGEVVRTLRIPFGGAVESLPAVENRGSAYWVWDSVDLGHVYADTDVTGRYLAPAHTLSSGEDIPQFLVEGEFYDDQSLEVLPFTAQDETGETLAGYTLRVDGFAGTLTVRMRSESGAVILLRGADGGYTEATSEWDGRYLVFALENGGSFAVTQRPERPDLRLYAALGATALLALLLIVRAASKRRKTRRKGAKKTAKSAQKETN
;
A
#
# COMPACT_ATOMS: atom_id res chain seq x y z
N MET A 1 -32.65 -18.01 74.54
CA MET A 1 -32.43 -16.62 74.07
C MET A 1 -31.73 -16.50 72.71
N LYS A 2 -30.75 -17.33 72.31
CA LYS A 2 -30.17 -17.25 70.94
C LYS A 2 -31.02 -17.85 69.80
N ARG A 3 -32.00 -18.73 70.11
CA ARG A 3 -32.90 -19.33 69.10
C ARG A 3 -34.13 -18.49 68.74
N PHE A 4 -34.47 -17.48 69.55
CA PHE A 4 -35.57 -16.54 69.26
C PHE A 4 -35.11 -15.38 68.36
N LEU A 5 -33.82 -15.01 68.44
CA LEU A 5 -33.23 -13.95 67.63
C LEU A 5 -33.01 -14.40 66.17
N CYS A 6 -32.64 -15.67 65.93
CA CYS A 6 -32.48 -16.21 64.58
C CYS A 6 -33.81 -16.40 63.84
N ALA A 7 -34.91 -16.70 64.54
CA ALA A 7 -36.24 -16.80 63.92
C ALA A 7 -36.81 -15.43 63.53
N LEU A 8 -36.49 -14.38 64.30
CA LEU A 8 -36.87 -13.00 63.98
C LEU A 8 -36.08 -12.46 62.77
N LEU A 9 -34.79 -12.77 62.68
CA LEU A 9 -33.93 -12.37 61.54
C LEU A 9 -34.27 -13.10 60.24
N ALA A 10 -34.65 -14.38 60.31
CA ALA A 10 -35.08 -15.13 59.12
C ALA A 10 -36.44 -14.66 58.60
N ALA A 11 -37.36 -14.23 59.49
CA ALA A 11 -38.63 -13.64 59.09
C ALA A 11 -38.46 -12.24 58.46
N LEU A 12 -37.49 -11.45 58.94
CA LEU A 12 -37.16 -10.14 58.35
C LEU A 12 -36.50 -10.24 56.96
N MET A 13 -35.73 -11.29 56.70
CA MET A 13 -35.05 -11.51 55.41
C MET A 13 -35.97 -12.10 54.31
N LEU A 14 -37.08 -12.76 54.68
CA LEU A 14 -38.04 -13.34 53.72
C LEU A 14 -39.19 -12.39 53.36
N LEU A 15 -39.33 -11.27 54.07
CA LEU A 15 -40.34 -10.24 53.82
C LEU A 15 -39.83 -9.10 52.91
N SER A 16 -38.58 -9.13 52.47
CA SER A 16 -37.98 -8.12 51.56
C SER A 16 -37.85 -8.58 50.10
N LEU A 17 -38.44 -9.72 49.72
CA LEU A 17 -38.64 -10.09 48.31
C LEU A 17 -40.10 -9.79 47.91
N SER A 18 -40.26 -8.61 47.30
CA SER A 18 -41.34 -7.91 46.56
C SER A 18 -42.63 -8.70 46.18
N PRO A 19 -43.84 -8.10 46.03
CA PRO A 19 -44.07 -6.86 45.26
C PRO A 19 -45.21 -5.90 45.72
N ALA A 20 -45.21 -4.71 45.11
CA ALA A 20 -46.33 -3.78 44.92
C ALA A 20 -46.71 -2.80 46.06
N ALA A 21 -46.45 -1.52 45.75
CA ALA A 21 -47.30 -0.35 45.94
C ALA A 21 -47.59 0.13 47.39
N LEU A 22 -46.93 1.22 47.79
CA LEU A 22 -47.63 2.46 48.14
C LEU A 22 -46.68 3.67 48.01
N ALA A 23 -47.19 4.71 47.36
CA ALA A 23 -46.50 5.91 46.88
C ALA A 23 -45.78 6.74 47.96
N VAL A 24 -44.53 7.08 47.65
CA VAL A 24 -43.93 8.39 47.95
C VAL A 24 -43.30 8.84 46.63
N GLU A 25 -43.95 9.79 45.97
CA GLU A 25 -43.47 10.45 44.76
C GLU A 25 -42.24 11.29 45.11
N ASP A 26 -41.08 10.84 44.65
CA ASP A 26 -39.98 11.72 44.30
C ASP A 26 -39.61 11.32 42.86
N GLU A 27 -40.13 12.09 41.90
CA GLU A 27 -39.89 11.92 40.47
C GLU A 27 -38.41 12.24 40.17
N THR A 28 -37.54 11.24 40.26
CA THR A 28 -36.36 11.20 39.38
C THR A 28 -36.73 10.39 38.16
N THR A 29 -37.55 11.00 37.29
CA THR A 29 -37.66 10.58 35.89
C THR A 29 -36.26 10.53 35.30
N GLU A 30 -35.83 9.34 34.86
CA GLU A 30 -34.85 9.25 33.78
C GLU A 30 -35.31 10.23 32.68
N PRO A 31 -34.44 11.08 32.13
CA PRO A 31 -34.89 12.03 31.12
C PRO A 31 -35.55 11.24 29.99
N ASP A 32 -36.82 11.52 29.70
CA ASP A 32 -37.56 10.93 28.57
C ASP A 32 -36.71 11.11 27.30
N VAL A 33 -36.02 10.06 26.86
CA VAL A 33 -35.29 10.07 25.60
C VAL A 33 -36.33 10.21 24.50
N ILE A 34 -36.36 11.36 23.84
CA ILE A 34 -37.31 11.62 22.77
C ILE A 34 -36.92 10.75 21.58
N GLU A 35 -37.65 9.65 21.37
CA GLU A 35 -37.44 8.76 20.23
C GLU A 35 -38.28 9.22 19.00
N ARG A 36 -37.67 9.21 17.82
CA ARG A 36 -38.32 9.51 16.55
C ARG A 36 -38.00 8.45 15.51
N LYS A 37 -39.04 7.89 14.90
CA LYS A 37 -38.91 6.83 13.88
C LYS A 37 -38.83 7.42 12.48
N ILE A 38 -37.97 6.83 11.66
CA ILE A 38 -37.85 7.13 10.23
C ILE A 38 -38.14 5.84 9.47
N SER A 39 -39.15 5.89 8.60
CA SER A 39 -39.68 4.73 7.87
C SER A 39 -39.76 4.93 6.36
N SER A 40 -39.44 6.14 5.86
CA SER A 40 -39.53 6.46 4.44
C SER A 40 -38.52 7.52 4.00
N ALA A 41 -38.23 7.56 2.68
CA ALA A 41 -37.36 8.55 2.06
C ALA A 41 -37.77 10.00 2.38
N ARG A 42 -39.07 10.28 2.45
CA ARG A 42 -39.59 11.63 2.75
C ARG A 42 -39.36 12.03 4.21
N GLU A 43 -39.48 11.08 5.14
CA GLU A 43 -39.16 11.31 6.55
C GLU A 43 -37.67 11.54 6.73
N LEU A 44 -36.82 10.75 6.07
CA LEU A 44 -35.36 10.93 6.07
C LEU A 44 -34.97 12.33 5.54
N ALA A 45 -35.54 12.76 4.42
CA ALA A 45 -35.29 14.11 3.88
C ALA A 45 -35.87 15.24 4.74
N SER A 46 -36.88 14.96 5.55
CA SER A 46 -37.40 15.95 6.52
C SER A 46 -36.48 16.04 7.74
N PHE A 47 -35.95 14.90 8.19
CA PHE A 47 -34.93 14.82 9.23
C PHE A 47 -33.68 15.61 8.86
N THR A 48 -33.06 15.34 7.69
CA THR A 48 -31.80 16.00 7.32
C THR A 48 -31.93 17.51 7.21
N ARG A 49 -33.02 18.01 6.59
CA ARG A 49 -33.33 19.45 6.53
C ARG A 49 -33.55 20.08 7.92
N ALA A 50 -34.15 19.34 8.85
CA ALA A 50 -34.42 19.85 10.19
C ALA A 50 -33.15 19.93 11.07
N CYS A 51 -32.14 19.10 10.80
CA CYS A 51 -30.80 19.17 11.40
C CYS A 51 -30.00 20.42 11.01
N ALA A 52 -30.57 21.37 10.26
CA ALA A 52 -30.03 22.72 10.15
C ALA A 52 -30.03 23.49 11.50
N ARG A 53 -30.73 22.99 12.52
CA ARG A 53 -30.76 23.53 13.89
C ARG A 53 -30.33 22.46 14.88
N GLU A 54 -29.27 22.70 15.64
CA GLU A 54 -28.77 21.78 16.67
C GLU A 54 -29.87 21.31 17.63
N SER A 55 -30.70 22.26 18.11
CA SER A 55 -31.81 22.01 19.04
C SER A 55 -32.88 21.04 18.53
N TYR A 56 -32.91 20.74 17.23
CA TYR A 56 -33.80 19.72 16.68
C TYR A 56 -33.35 18.29 17.03
N SER A 57 -32.04 18.08 17.10
CA SER A 57 -31.41 16.77 17.32
C SER A 57 -30.84 16.58 18.73
N TYR A 58 -30.57 17.67 19.46
CA TYR A 58 -29.97 17.61 20.79
C TYR A 58 -30.79 16.74 21.75
N GLY A 59 -30.20 15.66 22.26
CA GLY A 59 -30.84 14.71 23.19
C GLY A 59 -32.00 13.90 22.60
N VAL A 60 -32.10 13.81 21.27
CA VAL A 60 -33.15 13.07 20.56
C VAL A 60 -32.54 11.83 19.91
N ARG A 61 -33.22 10.68 20.04
CA ARG A 61 -32.87 9.43 19.37
C ARG A 61 -33.69 9.24 18.10
N PHE A 62 -33.04 9.06 16.96
CA PHE A 62 -33.66 8.77 15.67
C PHE A 62 -33.41 7.32 15.30
N VAL A 63 -34.45 6.58 14.95
CA VAL A 63 -34.37 5.14 14.68
C VAL A 63 -34.91 4.82 13.29
N LEU A 64 -34.11 4.16 12.45
CA LEU A 64 -34.60 3.57 11.21
C LEU A 64 -35.46 2.34 11.53
N THR A 65 -36.61 2.24 10.88
CA THR A 65 -37.55 1.11 11.08
C THR A 65 -37.54 0.09 9.94
N GLY A 66 -36.71 0.33 8.92
CA GLY A 66 -36.58 -0.47 7.72
C GLY A 66 -35.59 0.17 6.75
N ASP A 67 -35.21 -0.59 5.72
CA ASP A 67 -34.39 -0.08 4.63
C ASP A 67 -35.12 1.06 3.89
N ILE A 68 -34.34 2.06 3.45
CA ILE A 68 -34.86 3.24 2.73
C ILE A 68 -34.18 3.30 1.36
N ASP A 69 -34.97 3.24 0.28
CA ASP A 69 -34.49 3.42 -1.08
C ASP A 69 -34.84 4.81 -1.62
N LEU A 70 -33.81 5.55 -2.05
CA LEU A 70 -33.93 6.90 -2.61
C LEU A 70 -34.04 6.90 -4.15
N SER A 71 -33.65 5.82 -4.83
CA SER A 71 -33.39 5.77 -6.28
C SER A 71 -34.61 6.12 -7.14
N ASP A 72 -35.81 5.71 -6.70
CA ASP A 72 -37.10 5.95 -7.38
C ASP A 72 -38.03 6.86 -6.57
N SER A 73 -37.52 7.50 -5.51
CA SER A 73 -38.34 8.25 -4.56
C SER A 73 -38.74 9.64 -5.06
N GLY A 74 -38.01 10.20 -6.03
CA GLY A 74 -38.13 11.59 -6.48
C GLY A 74 -37.76 12.62 -5.39
N VAL A 75 -37.10 12.17 -4.32
CA VAL A 75 -36.68 13.00 -3.18
C VAL A 75 -35.19 13.31 -3.34
N GLU A 76 -34.84 14.59 -3.46
CA GLU A 76 -33.45 15.03 -3.32
C GLU A 76 -33.11 15.11 -1.83
N LEU A 77 -32.01 14.48 -1.43
CA LEU A 77 -31.54 14.46 -0.05
C LEU A 77 -30.41 15.47 0.13
N GLU A 78 -30.62 16.45 1.01
CA GLU A 78 -29.55 17.32 1.51
C GLU A 78 -28.85 16.66 2.71
N SER A 79 -27.56 16.95 2.89
CA SER A 79 -26.80 16.53 4.06
C SER A 79 -27.36 17.14 5.35
N ALA A 80 -27.46 16.35 6.42
CA ALA A 80 -27.85 16.85 7.74
C ALA A 80 -26.80 17.85 8.27
N GLY A 81 -27.24 19.05 8.64
CA GLY A 81 -26.37 20.19 9.00
C GLY A 81 -25.43 19.95 10.17
N TYR A 82 -25.95 20.03 11.39
CA TYR A 82 -25.21 19.74 12.62
C TYR A 82 -26.04 18.77 13.43
N PHE A 83 -25.50 17.58 13.68
CA PHE A 83 -26.20 16.51 14.39
C PHE A 83 -25.67 16.35 15.81
N ALA A 84 -26.57 16.48 16.79
CA ALA A 84 -26.27 16.50 18.22
C ALA A 84 -27.04 15.42 19.02
N GLY A 85 -27.57 14.40 18.32
CA GLY A 85 -28.41 13.35 18.91
C GLY A 85 -27.83 11.95 18.68
N GLU A 86 -28.69 10.94 18.83
CA GLU A 86 -28.37 9.54 18.53
C GLU A 86 -29.10 9.14 17.24
N PHE A 87 -28.37 8.60 16.26
CA PHE A 87 -28.94 8.02 15.04
C PHE A 87 -28.67 6.53 15.02
N ASP A 88 -29.70 5.75 15.29
CA ASP A 88 -29.70 4.30 15.29
C ASP A 88 -30.23 3.79 13.93
N GLY A 89 -29.31 3.26 13.12
CA GLY A 89 -29.65 2.65 11.84
C GLY A 89 -30.35 1.30 11.97
N GLY A 90 -30.32 0.65 13.13
CA GLY A 90 -30.95 -0.65 13.37
C GLY A 90 -30.44 -1.79 12.48
N GLY A 91 -29.26 -1.63 11.85
CA GLY A 91 -28.71 -2.52 10.83
C GLY A 91 -29.29 -2.31 9.42
N HIS A 92 -30.18 -1.33 9.23
CA HIS A 92 -30.84 -1.07 7.95
C HIS A 92 -29.95 -0.33 6.95
N THR A 93 -30.33 -0.41 5.68
CA THR A 93 -29.62 0.23 4.58
C THR A 93 -30.39 1.42 4.00
N ILE A 94 -29.69 2.54 3.81
CA ILE A 94 -30.12 3.67 2.96
C ILE A 94 -29.48 3.49 1.59
N ARG A 95 -30.29 3.27 0.54
CA ARG A 95 -29.83 3.04 -0.84
C ARG A 95 -30.09 4.24 -1.74
N GLY A 96 -29.25 4.42 -2.75
CA GLY A 96 -29.40 5.46 -3.76
C GLY A 96 -29.06 6.86 -3.25
N LEU A 97 -28.20 6.99 -2.23
CA LEU A 97 -27.71 8.30 -1.81
C LEU A 97 -26.98 8.97 -2.97
N ALA A 98 -27.31 10.23 -3.26
CA ALA A 98 -26.65 11.00 -4.31
C ALA A 98 -26.40 12.44 -3.83
N ILE A 99 -25.15 12.77 -3.51
CA ILE A 99 -24.74 14.11 -3.06
C ILE A 99 -23.85 14.73 -4.13
N THR A 100 -24.37 15.74 -4.84
CA THR A 100 -23.67 16.47 -5.91
C THR A 100 -23.55 17.98 -5.66
N ALA A 101 -24.14 18.44 -4.54
CA ALA A 101 -24.12 19.84 -4.15
C ALA A 101 -22.70 20.37 -3.97
N ALA A 102 -22.49 21.65 -4.28
CA ALA A 102 -21.18 22.29 -4.12
C ALA A 102 -20.87 22.54 -2.64
N GLY A 103 -19.65 22.21 -2.18
CA GLY A 103 -19.19 22.56 -0.84
C GLY A 103 -18.17 21.59 -0.23
N SER A 104 -17.99 21.75 1.08
CA SER A 104 -17.14 20.94 1.97
C SER A 104 -17.96 20.38 3.12
N ARG A 105 -17.40 19.43 3.89
CA ARG A 105 -18.09 18.72 4.98
C ARG A 105 -19.34 18.04 4.48
N LEU A 106 -19.19 17.17 3.48
CA LEU A 106 -20.33 16.52 2.83
C LEU A 106 -20.30 15.01 3.05
N GLY A 107 -21.50 14.48 3.18
CA GLY A 107 -21.86 13.11 3.53
C GLY A 107 -23.35 13.09 3.89
N LEU A 108 -23.91 11.96 4.36
CA LEU A 108 -25.26 11.96 4.93
C LEU A 108 -25.40 13.00 6.05
N PHE A 109 -24.35 13.14 6.87
CA PHE A 109 -24.18 14.17 7.88
C PHE A 109 -23.01 15.08 7.50
N ARG A 110 -23.21 16.40 7.57
CA ARG A 110 -22.09 17.34 7.42
C ARG A 110 -21.20 17.30 8.65
N GLN A 111 -21.80 17.30 9.83
CA GLN A 111 -21.08 17.27 11.11
C GLN A 111 -21.85 16.48 12.18
N VAL A 112 -21.14 15.62 12.90
CA VAL A 112 -21.61 14.91 14.10
C VAL A 112 -20.87 15.50 15.29
N GLY A 113 -21.60 16.12 16.22
CA GLY A 113 -21.04 16.83 17.37
C GLY A 113 -20.51 15.89 18.47
N PRO A 114 -19.79 16.41 19.48
CA PRO A 114 -19.03 15.62 20.45
C PRO A 114 -19.85 14.65 21.31
N ASN A 115 -21.11 14.98 21.57
CA ASN A 115 -22.02 14.13 22.35
C ASN A 115 -23.02 13.34 21.48
N ALA A 116 -22.82 13.36 20.15
CA ALA A 116 -23.70 12.68 19.21
C ALA A 116 -23.14 11.32 18.81
N SER A 117 -24.04 10.42 18.42
CA SER A 117 -23.68 9.09 17.93
C SER A 117 -24.45 8.72 16.67
N VAL A 118 -23.76 8.06 15.73
CA VAL A 118 -24.37 7.43 14.55
C VAL A 118 -23.90 5.99 14.53
N HIS A 119 -24.83 5.04 14.58
CA HIS A 119 -24.44 3.64 14.64
C HIS A 119 -25.37 2.67 13.91
N ASP A 120 -24.81 1.49 13.62
CA ASP A 120 -25.51 0.35 13.01
C ASP A 120 -26.25 0.73 11.72
N LEU A 121 -25.57 1.48 10.85
CA LEU A 121 -26.15 2.05 9.62
C LEU A 121 -25.35 1.65 8.38
N ASN A 122 -26.03 1.15 7.35
CA ASN A 122 -25.45 0.94 6.03
C ASN A 122 -25.93 2.00 5.04
N VAL A 123 -25.03 2.50 4.20
CA VAL A 123 -25.34 3.52 3.19
C VAL A 123 -24.74 3.09 1.85
N GLU A 124 -25.56 3.10 0.79
CA GLU A 124 -25.16 2.81 -0.58
C GLU A 124 -25.41 4.03 -1.47
N GLY A 125 -24.39 4.53 -2.19
CA GLY A 125 -24.59 5.67 -3.09
C GLY A 125 -23.32 6.36 -3.60
N SER A 126 -23.46 7.61 -4.02
CA SER A 126 -22.37 8.45 -4.54
C SER A 126 -22.32 9.82 -3.88
N VAL A 127 -21.11 10.22 -3.47
CA VAL A 127 -20.81 11.54 -2.89
C VAL A 127 -19.78 12.22 -3.77
N LEU A 128 -20.27 13.00 -4.74
CA LEU A 128 -19.52 13.62 -5.82
C LEU A 128 -19.76 15.16 -5.85
N PRO A 129 -19.42 15.89 -4.77
CA PRO A 129 -19.64 17.31 -4.69
C PRO A 129 -18.79 18.10 -5.71
N THR A 130 -19.17 19.36 -5.91
CA THR A 130 -18.40 20.35 -6.69
C THR A 130 -17.87 21.47 -5.80
N GLY A 131 -17.07 22.40 -6.31
CA GLY A 131 -16.50 23.50 -5.52
C GLY A 131 -15.25 23.09 -4.73
N THR A 132 -15.18 23.47 -3.45
CA THR A 132 -14.00 23.27 -2.57
C THR A 132 -13.72 21.81 -2.24
N ARG A 133 -14.78 21.00 -1.99
CA ARG A 133 -14.71 19.54 -1.86
C ARG A 133 -13.72 19.04 -0.79
N THR A 134 -13.64 19.70 0.36
CA THR A 134 -12.81 19.29 1.50
C THR A 134 -13.66 18.59 2.57
N GLU A 135 -13.07 17.67 3.33
CA GLU A 135 -13.74 16.93 4.42
C GLU A 135 -14.95 16.15 3.88
N ILE A 136 -14.71 15.24 2.94
CA ILE A 136 -15.76 14.50 2.23
C ILE A 136 -15.81 13.06 2.74
N GLY A 137 -16.96 12.65 3.25
CA GLY A 137 -17.25 11.29 3.70
C GLY A 137 -18.50 10.74 3.06
N GLY A 138 -18.57 9.42 2.87
CA GLY A 138 -19.81 8.77 2.43
C GLY A 138 -20.96 8.97 3.44
N ILE A 139 -20.65 8.91 4.74
CA ILE A 139 -21.62 9.08 5.83
C ILE A 139 -21.44 10.41 6.54
N VAL A 140 -20.21 10.80 6.90
CA VAL A 140 -19.95 11.99 7.73
C VAL A 140 -18.85 12.86 7.13
N GLY A 141 -19.09 14.17 6.97
CA GLY A 141 -18.02 15.11 6.62
C GLY A 141 -17.00 15.27 7.76
N LEU A 142 -17.44 15.82 8.89
CA LEU A 142 -16.64 16.02 10.11
C LEU A 142 -17.26 15.25 11.29
N ASN A 143 -16.48 14.38 11.94
CA ASN A 143 -16.88 13.69 13.15
C ASN A 143 -16.15 14.23 14.38
N GLU A 144 -16.90 14.74 15.36
CA GLU A 144 -16.41 15.05 16.71
C GLU A 144 -16.99 14.10 17.75
N GLY A 145 -18.04 13.33 17.39
CA GLY A 145 -18.72 12.36 18.25
C GLY A 145 -18.32 10.91 17.97
N THR A 146 -19.30 9.99 18.05
CA THR A 146 -19.06 8.55 17.89
C THR A 146 -19.73 7.98 16.65
N ILE A 147 -18.97 7.35 15.76
CA ILE A 147 -19.47 6.59 14.61
C ILE A 147 -19.15 5.11 14.83
N ARG A 148 -20.15 4.25 14.88
CA ARG A 148 -19.95 2.83 15.24
C ARG A 148 -20.71 1.88 14.34
N ASN A 149 -20.06 0.80 13.88
CA ASN A 149 -20.71 -0.24 13.07
C ASN A 149 -21.42 0.31 11.82
N CYS A 150 -20.83 1.31 11.17
CA CYS A 150 -21.42 1.91 9.97
C CYS A 150 -20.67 1.46 8.72
N GLY A 151 -21.42 1.19 7.65
CA GLY A 151 -20.91 0.77 6.35
C GLY A 151 -21.24 1.77 5.25
N PHE A 152 -20.27 2.12 4.41
CA PHE A 152 -20.55 2.83 3.16
C PHE A 152 -20.12 2.01 1.95
N SER A 153 -20.98 1.92 0.94
CA SER A 153 -20.64 1.34 -0.36
C SER A 153 -20.95 2.27 -1.52
N GLY A 154 -19.95 2.50 -2.37
CA GLY A 154 -20.08 3.30 -3.59
C GLY A 154 -18.92 4.27 -3.81
N GLU A 155 -19.16 5.38 -4.51
CA GLU A 155 -18.10 6.31 -4.93
C GLU A 155 -18.07 7.58 -4.05
N VAL A 156 -16.90 7.93 -3.53
CA VAL A 156 -16.64 9.17 -2.80
C VAL A 156 -15.50 9.92 -3.49
N ARG A 157 -15.74 11.18 -3.87
CA ARG A 157 -14.73 12.02 -4.53
C ARG A 157 -14.62 13.40 -3.90
N GLY A 158 -13.41 13.79 -3.54
CA GLY A 158 -13.10 15.12 -3.01
C GLY A 158 -11.80 15.71 -3.53
N VAL A 159 -11.24 16.67 -2.80
CA VAL A 159 -9.88 17.21 -3.01
C VAL A 159 -9.01 16.83 -1.82
N GLN A 160 -9.43 17.22 -0.62
CA GLN A 160 -8.67 17.05 0.62
C GLN A 160 -9.55 16.43 1.71
N ASP A 161 -8.96 15.63 2.59
CA ASP A 161 -9.66 14.97 3.70
C ASP A 161 -10.83 14.12 3.19
N VAL A 162 -10.51 13.14 2.36
CA VAL A 162 -11.49 12.28 1.69
C VAL A 162 -11.46 10.90 2.32
N GLY A 163 -12.58 10.47 2.90
CA GLY A 163 -12.77 9.13 3.44
C GLY A 163 -14.00 8.45 2.86
N GLY A 164 -13.97 7.14 2.67
CA GLY A 164 -15.15 6.39 2.25
C GLY A 164 -16.31 6.49 3.25
N VAL A 165 -16.03 6.66 4.54
CA VAL A 165 -17.03 6.79 5.61
C VAL A 165 -17.03 8.20 6.20
N VAL A 166 -15.87 8.69 6.65
CA VAL A 166 -15.71 9.97 7.33
C VAL A 166 -14.66 10.83 6.63
N GLY A 167 -14.94 12.10 6.34
CA GLY A 167 -13.91 13.00 5.78
C GLY A 167 -12.80 13.29 6.78
N LYS A 168 -13.16 13.90 7.92
CA LYS A 168 -12.25 14.21 9.03
C LYS A 168 -12.80 13.68 10.36
N ASN A 169 -11.96 13.00 11.12
CA ASN A 169 -12.28 12.47 12.44
C ASN A 169 -11.49 13.16 13.55
N ALA A 170 -12.19 13.80 14.47
CA ALA A 170 -11.70 14.29 15.76
C ALA A 170 -12.33 13.54 16.96
N GLY A 171 -13.32 12.68 16.71
CA GLY A 171 -13.97 11.83 17.71
C GLY A 171 -13.56 10.36 17.60
N THR A 172 -14.53 9.46 17.76
CA THR A 172 -14.33 8.00 17.70
C THR A 172 -14.99 7.38 16.48
N VAL A 173 -14.25 6.53 15.76
CA VAL A 173 -14.78 5.68 14.67
C VAL A 173 -14.44 4.22 14.95
N THR A 174 -15.45 3.36 15.06
CA THR A 174 -15.26 1.97 15.49
C THR A 174 -16.09 0.98 14.67
N GLY A 175 -15.48 -0.11 14.21
CA GLY A 175 -16.21 -1.18 13.52
C GLY A 175 -16.80 -0.76 12.16
N CYS A 176 -16.29 0.31 11.56
CA CYS A 176 -16.81 0.85 10.31
C CYS A 176 -16.16 0.18 9.10
N ARG A 177 -16.92 0.10 8.00
CA ARG A 177 -16.50 -0.57 6.76
C ARG A 177 -16.69 0.33 5.54
N PHE A 178 -15.74 0.28 4.62
CA PHE A 178 -15.88 0.85 3.28
C PHE A 178 -15.68 -0.21 2.19
N SER A 179 -16.57 -0.21 1.19
CA SER A 179 -16.47 -1.03 -0.01
C SER A 179 -16.92 -0.24 -1.24
N GLY A 180 -15.97 0.23 -2.05
CA GLY A 180 -16.26 1.12 -3.17
C GLY A 180 -15.00 1.78 -3.72
N ALA A 181 -15.11 3.03 -4.18
CA ALA A 181 -13.97 3.81 -4.67
C ALA A 181 -13.87 5.17 -3.98
N ALA A 182 -12.74 5.47 -3.35
CA ALA A 182 -12.43 6.76 -2.76
C ALA A 182 -11.34 7.46 -3.58
N ALA A 183 -11.60 8.71 -3.99
CA ALA A 183 -10.67 9.48 -4.81
C ALA A 183 -10.48 10.93 -4.35
N GLY A 184 -9.23 11.39 -4.30
CA GLY A 184 -8.86 12.75 -3.89
C GLY A 184 -7.40 13.07 -4.19
N GLU A 185 -7.00 14.30 -3.87
CA GLU A 185 -5.65 14.83 -4.13
C GLU A 185 -4.76 14.75 -2.89
N HIS A 186 -5.29 15.07 -1.70
CA HIS A 186 -4.54 15.10 -0.44
C HIS A 186 -5.33 14.42 0.69
N GLN A 187 -4.66 13.72 1.60
CA GLN A 187 -5.26 13.01 2.76
C GLN A 187 -6.47 12.17 2.36
N VAL A 188 -6.21 11.11 1.60
CA VAL A 188 -7.24 10.20 1.10
C VAL A 188 -7.14 8.87 1.81
N GLY A 189 -8.20 8.48 2.51
CA GLY A 189 -8.32 7.16 3.15
C GLY A 189 -9.51 6.37 2.65
N GLY A 190 -9.41 5.04 2.69
CA GLY A 190 -10.57 4.19 2.40
C GLY A 190 -11.71 4.39 3.41
N VAL A 191 -11.40 4.64 4.69
CA VAL A 191 -12.43 4.89 5.72
C VAL A 191 -12.45 6.36 6.12
N ILE A 192 -11.28 6.95 6.39
CA ILE A 192 -11.13 8.30 6.96
C ILE A 192 -10.10 9.10 6.17
N GLY A 193 -10.37 10.35 5.80
CA GLY A 193 -9.35 11.23 5.22
C GLY A 193 -8.26 11.58 6.23
N THR A 194 -8.62 12.35 7.25
CA THR A 194 -7.71 12.74 8.35
C THR A 194 -8.24 12.29 9.70
N ASN A 195 -7.38 11.67 10.50
CA ASN A 195 -7.67 11.25 11.86
C ASN A 195 -6.81 11.99 12.90
N THR A 196 -7.48 12.73 13.79
CA THR A 196 -6.89 13.28 15.02
C THR A 196 -7.47 12.64 16.29
N GLY A 197 -8.44 11.72 16.14
CA GLY A 197 -9.11 11.01 17.23
C GLY A 197 -8.77 9.52 17.28
N VAL A 198 -9.75 8.69 17.62
CA VAL A 198 -9.58 7.24 17.77
C VAL A 198 -10.25 6.47 16.62
N VAL A 199 -9.51 5.55 16.03
CA VAL A 199 -9.98 4.64 14.98
C VAL A 199 -9.68 3.22 15.40
N PHE A 200 -10.73 2.40 15.51
CA PHE A 200 -10.62 1.06 16.05
C PHE A 200 -11.37 0.04 15.19
N ASN A 201 -10.71 -1.06 14.84
CA ASN A 201 -11.33 -2.21 14.17
C ASN A 201 -12.14 -1.83 12.91
N CYS A 202 -11.63 -0.91 12.10
CA CYS A 202 -12.25 -0.50 10.85
C CYS A 202 -11.65 -1.26 9.67
N GLU A 203 -12.45 -1.41 8.60
CA GLU A 203 -12.08 -2.23 7.46
C GLU A 203 -12.31 -1.53 6.13
N ASN A 204 -11.31 -1.60 5.25
CA ASN A 204 -11.42 -1.17 3.87
C ASN A 204 -11.24 -2.35 2.90
N GLU A 205 -12.26 -2.59 2.08
CA GLU A 205 -12.20 -3.52 0.93
C GLU A 205 -12.24 -2.75 -0.41
N GLY A 206 -12.45 -1.43 -0.35
CA GLY A 206 -12.57 -0.54 -1.50
C GLY A 206 -11.23 -0.06 -2.06
N ALA A 207 -11.30 0.34 -3.32
CA ALA A 207 -10.29 1.03 -4.07
C ALA A 207 -10.02 2.43 -3.49
N VAL A 208 -8.74 2.78 -3.28
CA VAL A 208 -8.34 4.14 -2.87
C VAL A 208 -7.33 4.66 -3.87
N ASN A 209 -7.71 5.65 -4.69
CA ASN A 209 -6.82 6.25 -5.69
C ASN A 209 -6.09 5.21 -6.57
N ASN A 210 -6.76 4.17 -7.07
CA ASN A 210 -6.12 3.03 -7.75
C ASN A 210 -6.71 2.65 -9.13
N GLU A 211 -7.87 3.21 -9.53
CA GLU A 211 -8.53 2.86 -10.79
C GLU A 211 -8.51 4.03 -11.77
N GLU A 212 -7.98 3.75 -12.97
CA GLU A 212 -8.38 4.41 -14.20
C GLU A 212 -9.53 3.57 -14.79
N ILE A 213 -10.82 3.84 -14.47
CA ILE A 213 -12.06 3.63 -15.28
C ILE A 213 -13.34 3.69 -14.40
N ILE A 214 -14.36 4.44 -14.86
CA ILE A 214 -15.80 4.29 -14.48
C ILE A 214 -16.57 3.80 -15.73
N PRO A 215 -17.66 3.01 -15.60
CA PRO A 215 -18.54 2.67 -16.71
C PRO A 215 -19.15 3.93 -17.36
N GLY A 216 -18.81 4.22 -18.61
CA GLY A 216 -19.34 5.39 -19.32
C GLY A 216 -18.40 6.05 -20.33
N GLY A 217 -17.11 5.72 -20.33
CA GLY A 217 -16.20 6.00 -21.46
C GLY A 217 -15.67 7.43 -21.61
N GLU A 218 -15.85 8.34 -20.64
CA GLU A 218 -15.19 9.66 -20.67
C GLU A 218 -13.94 9.68 -19.77
N ARG A 219 -12.76 9.69 -20.41
CA ARG A 219 -11.44 9.92 -19.80
C ARG A 219 -11.34 11.36 -19.30
N ARG A 220 -10.95 11.58 -18.03
CA ARG A 220 -10.52 12.92 -17.57
C ARG A 220 -9.17 12.96 -16.86
N PHE A 221 -8.42 11.86 -16.89
CA PHE A 221 -6.98 11.89 -16.64
C PHE A 221 -6.27 11.59 -17.96
N ASP A 222 -5.74 12.63 -18.60
CA ASP A 222 -4.86 12.49 -19.75
C ASP A 222 -3.42 12.63 -19.27
N LEU A 223 -2.78 11.52 -18.88
CA LEU A 223 -1.36 11.50 -18.49
C LEU A 223 -0.43 12.06 -19.59
N SER A 224 -0.90 12.18 -20.84
CA SER A 224 -0.17 12.74 -21.98
C SER A 224 -0.42 14.23 -22.23
N ALA A 225 -1.41 14.83 -21.55
CA ALA A 225 -1.60 16.29 -21.50
C ALA A 225 -0.68 16.97 -20.48
N PHE A 226 -0.01 16.22 -19.61
CA PHE A 226 0.91 16.74 -18.61
C PHE A 226 2.31 16.87 -19.22
N SER A 227 2.76 18.11 -19.37
CA SER A 227 4.19 18.38 -19.56
C SER A 227 4.94 17.97 -18.29
N GLN A 228 6.25 17.72 -18.37
CA GLN A 228 7.10 17.35 -17.21
C GLN A 228 7.05 18.36 -16.04
N GLU A 229 6.34 19.48 -16.17
CA GLU A 229 6.21 20.55 -15.18
C GLU A 229 4.89 20.52 -14.35
N ASP A 230 3.89 19.70 -14.71
CA ASP A 230 2.63 19.59 -13.96
C ASP A 230 2.58 18.27 -13.15
N PHE A 231 3.48 18.13 -12.16
CA PHE A 231 3.41 17.04 -11.19
C PHE A 231 2.21 17.28 -10.27
N VAL A 232 1.15 16.46 -10.39
CA VAL A 232 0.06 16.46 -9.41
C VAL A 232 0.64 15.97 -8.08
N ASP A 233 0.60 16.83 -7.06
CA ASP A 233 1.15 16.60 -5.73
C ASP A 233 0.21 15.69 -4.92
N LEU A 234 -0.08 14.50 -5.45
CA LEU A 234 -0.89 13.50 -4.76
C LEU A 234 -0.15 13.09 -3.49
N SER A 235 -0.77 13.27 -2.33
CA SER A 235 -0.08 13.05 -1.05
C SER A 235 -0.98 12.44 0.01
N ASN A 236 -0.35 11.67 0.89
CA ASN A 236 -0.96 11.11 2.10
C ASN A 236 -2.18 10.22 1.74
N ILE A 237 -1.88 9.13 1.04
CA ILE A 237 -2.90 8.17 0.59
C ILE A 237 -2.79 6.93 1.46
N GLY A 238 -3.87 6.58 2.17
CA GLY A 238 -3.92 5.39 3.02
C GLY A 238 -5.07 4.46 2.66
N GLY A 239 -4.90 3.17 2.88
CA GLY A 239 -6.01 2.23 2.71
C GLY A 239 -7.13 2.41 3.74
N VAL A 240 -6.84 2.90 4.95
CA VAL A 240 -7.83 3.19 5.99
C VAL A 240 -7.88 4.68 6.29
N VAL A 241 -6.73 5.29 6.55
CA VAL A 241 -6.60 6.71 6.93
C VAL A 241 -5.61 7.43 6.01
N GLY A 242 -5.95 8.57 5.42
CA GLY A 242 -4.97 9.37 4.66
C GLY A 242 -3.84 9.89 5.54
N GLU A 243 -4.18 10.68 6.56
CA GLU A 243 -3.24 11.21 7.57
C GLU A 243 -3.71 10.89 9.00
N ASN A 244 -2.81 10.31 9.80
CA ASN A 244 -3.05 9.94 11.18
C ASN A 244 -2.16 10.73 12.14
N THR A 245 -2.77 11.54 13.00
CA THR A 245 -2.13 12.16 14.16
C THR A 245 -2.70 11.62 15.49
N GLY A 246 -3.77 10.83 15.43
CA GLY A 246 -4.40 10.17 16.58
C GLY A 246 -4.03 8.69 16.70
N ALA A 247 -4.97 7.87 17.19
CA ALA A 247 -4.76 6.43 17.39
C ALA A 247 -5.47 5.59 16.31
N LEU A 248 -4.75 4.67 15.69
CA LEU A 248 -5.23 3.75 14.67
C LEU A 248 -4.93 2.30 15.06
N ARG A 249 -5.95 1.52 15.44
CA ARG A 249 -5.76 0.17 16.00
C ARG A 249 -6.64 -0.89 15.37
N PHE A 250 -6.10 -2.10 15.21
CA PHE A 250 -6.82 -3.29 14.74
C PHE A 250 -7.53 -3.12 13.38
N CYS A 251 -7.09 -2.15 12.58
CA CYS A 251 -7.71 -1.86 11.29
C CYS A 251 -7.17 -2.78 10.19
N ARG A 252 -8.00 -3.02 9.18
CA ARG A 252 -7.69 -3.94 8.08
C ARG A 252 -7.92 -3.27 6.74
N CYS A 253 -7.05 -3.56 5.79
CA CYS A 253 -7.26 -3.16 4.41
C CYS A 253 -6.87 -4.30 3.46
N SER A 254 -7.78 -4.63 2.55
CA SER A 254 -7.60 -5.58 1.45
C SER A 254 -7.77 -4.92 0.08
N GLY A 255 -8.32 -3.70 0.04
CA GLY A 255 -8.42 -2.89 -1.17
C GLY A 255 -7.06 -2.46 -1.72
N ALA A 256 -6.99 -2.17 -3.02
CA ALA A 256 -5.79 -1.62 -3.63
C ALA A 256 -5.69 -0.10 -3.40
N VAL A 257 -4.47 0.39 -3.18
CA VAL A 257 -4.18 1.75 -2.71
C VAL A 257 -3.12 2.41 -3.60
N GLY A 258 -3.44 3.59 -4.11
CA GLY A 258 -2.52 4.43 -4.87
C GLY A 258 -2.35 4.00 -6.34
N TYR A 259 -1.59 4.82 -7.07
CA TYR A 259 -1.39 4.70 -8.51
C TYR A 259 0.05 4.27 -8.82
N PRO A 260 0.27 3.55 -9.94
CA PRO A 260 1.61 3.24 -10.37
C PRO A 260 2.41 4.52 -10.66
N TYR A 261 3.54 4.68 -9.95
CA TYR A 261 4.50 5.79 -10.12
C TYR A 261 3.98 7.20 -9.81
N ALA A 262 2.83 7.34 -9.15
CA ALA A 262 2.30 8.62 -8.69
C ALA A 262 1.92 8.55 -7.20
N GLY A 263 2.00 9.67 -6.50
CA GLY A 263 1.70 9.74 -5.06
C GLY A 263 2.93 9.70 -4.17
N TYR A 264 2.93 10.60 -3.19
CA TYR A 264 3.85 10.64 -2.06
C TYR A 264 3.14 10.14 -0.80
N ASN A 265 3.87 9.49 0.10
CA ASN A 265 3.34 9.00 1.38
C ASN A 265 2.13 8.09 1.18
N VAL A 266 2.36 6.96 0.51
CA VAL A 266 1.30 6.00 0.16
C VAL A 266 1.43 4.77 1.06
N GLY A 267 0.40 4.46 1.84
CA GLY A 267 0.40 3.33 2.77
C GLY A 267 -0.82 2.43 2.65
N GLY A 268 -0.65 1.13 2.85
CA GLY A 268 -1.78 0.19 2.82
C GLY A 268 -2.79 0.40 3.96
N ILE A 269 -2.40 1.07 5.05
CA ILE A 269 -3.27 1.44 6.18
C ILE A 269 -3.32 2.95 6.36
N ALA A 270 -2.16 3.61 6.51
CA ALA A 270 -2.06 5.05 6.68
C ALA A 270 -1.09 5.68 5.66
N GLY A 271 -1.44 6.80 5.03
CA GLY A 271 -0.52 7.51 4.15
C GLY A 271 0.62 8.17 4.93
N LYS A 272 0.24 9.11 5.80
CA LYS A 272 1.13 9.81 6.72
C LYS A 272 0.77 9.51 8.17
N ASN A 273 1.77 9.31 9.02
CA ASN A 273 1.59 9.06 10.45
C ASN A 273 2.48 9.97 11.30
N SER A 274 1.89 10.65 12.28
CA SER A 274 2.57 11.22 13.44
C SER A 274 1.93 10.76 14.77
N GLY A 275 0.84 9.98 14.70
CA GLY A 275 0.20 9.35 15.85
C GLY A 275 0.62 7.89 16.04
N PHE A 276 -0.27 7.09 16.62
CA PHE A 276 -0.03 5.67 16.90
C PHE A 276 -0.71 4.75 15.89
N VAL A 277 0.02 3.76 15.37
CA VAL A 277 -0.53 2.69 14.53
C VAL A 277 -0.22 1.33 15.14
N ASP A 278 -1.24 0.57 15.50
CA ASP A 278 -1.04 -0.72 16.17
C ASP A 278 -1.95 -1.84 15.67
N SER A 279 -1.39 -3.05 15.63
CA SER A 279 -2.14 -4.29 15.37
C SER A 279 -2.96 -4.24 14.06
N CYS A 280 -2.53 -3.43 13.09
CA CYS A 280 -3.21 -3.26 11.81
C CYS A 280 -2.69 -4.26 10.78
N ARG A 281 -3.55 -4.65 9.83
CA ARG A 281 -3.20 -5.65 8.81
C ARG A 281 -3.53 -5.20 7.40
N PHE A 282 -2.55 -5.27 6.51
CA PHE A 282 -2.72 -5.04 5.08
C PHE A 282 -2.55 -6.33 4.26
N THR A 283 -3.41 -6.52 3.25
CA THR A 283 -3.42 -7.70 2.37
C THR A 283 -3.61 -7.38 0.87
N GLY A 284 -3.82 -6.11 0.52
CA GLY A 284 -4.06 -5.68 -0.87
C GLY A 284 -2.78 -5.39 -1.65
N ALA A 285 -2.86 -4.45 -2.59
CA ALA A 285 -1.71 -3.91 -3.31
C ALA A 285 -1.54 -2.41 -3.05
N VAL A 286 -0.32 -1.96 -2.77
CA VAL A 286 0.04 -0.54 -2.68
C VAL A 286 0.92 -0.16 -3.84
N GLU A 287 0.57 0.91 -4.55
CA GLU A 287 1.38 1.50 -5.61
C GLU A 287 1.59 2.99 -5.35
N GLY A 288 2.83 3.46 -5.47
CA GLY A 288 3.13 4.87 -5.29
C GLY A 288 4.40 5.31 -5.99
N ARG A 289 4.73 6.60 -5.89
CA ARG A 289 6.01 7.12 -6.38
C ARG A 289 7.07 7.04 -5.30
N ARG A 290 6.87 7.69 -4.16
CA ARG A 290 7.89 7.86 -3.14
C ARG A 290 7.28 7.67 -1.75
N ASP A 291 8.08 7.09 -0.85
CA ASP A 291 7.71 6.87 0.55
C ASP A 291 6.45 5.98 0.61
N VAL A 292 6.64 4.74 0.14
CA VAL A 292 5.57 3.77 -0.06
C VAL A 292 5.70 2.63 0.95
N GLY A 293 4.66 2.40 1.75
CA GLY A 293 4.65 1.38 2.79
C GLY A 293 3.49 0.40 2.67
N GLY A 294 3.69 -0.85 3.06
CA GLY A 294 2.59 -1.80 3.17
C GLY A 294 1.59 -1.43 4.28
N VAL A 295 2.04 -0.72 5.33
CA VAL A 295 1.17 -0.23 6.41
C VAL A 295 1.15 1.29 6.42
N VAL A 296 2.31 1.95 6.55
CA VAL A 296 2.45 3.41 6.64
C VAL A 296 3.34 3.92 5.51
N GLY A 297 2.90 4.91 4.73
CA GLY A 297 3.76 5.53 3.71
C GLY A 297 4.95 6.25 4.33
N GLN A 298 4.66 7.33 5.07
CA GLN A 298 5.65 8.09 5.84
C GLN A 298 5.26 8.15 7.31
N SER A 299 6.20 7.87 8.20
CA SER A 299 6.05 8.11 9.63
C SER A 299 7.01 9.21 10.09
N ILE A 300 6.45 10.21 10.76
CA ILE A 300 7.19 11.29 11.38
C ILE A 300 7.40 10.93 12.86
N PRO A 301 8.65 10.88 13.33
CA PRO A 301 8.95 10.69 14.75
C PRO A 301 8.24 11.72 15.63
N TYR A 302 7.77 11.29 16.80
CA TYR A 302 7.45 12.23 17.85
C TYR A 302 8.74 12.89 18.35
N ALA A 303 8.70 14.21 18.49
CA ALA A 303 9.80 15.01 19.01
C ALA A 303 9.28 15.89 20.14
N ALA A 304 9.66 15.54 21.38
CA ALA A 304 9.45 16.40 22.54
C ALA A 304 10.70 17.25 22.81
N TRP A 305 10.45 18.44 23.33
CA TRP A 305 11.48 19.32 23.85
C TRP A 305 11.48 19.21 25.38
N GLU A 306 12.47 18.56 25.96
CA GLU A 306 12.60 18.49 27.41
C GLU A 306 13.53 19.60 27.90
N LEU A 307 13.01 20.59 28.64
CA LEU A 307 13.85 21.61 29.28
C LEU A 307 14.78 20.93 30.30
N SER A 308 16.07 21.27 30.30
CA SER A 308 16.98 20.73 31.31
C SER A 308 16.51 21.10 32.74
N GLU A 309 16.15 20.08 33.53
CA GLU A 309 15.74 20.23 34.93
C GLU A 309 16.76 21.07 35.71
N ASP A 310 18.06 20.86 35.46
CA ASP A 310 19.17 21.55 36.12
C ASP A 310 19.09 23.09 36.03
N LYS A 311 18.71 23.65 34.87
CA LYS A 311 18.62 25.10 34.65
C LYS A 311 17.29 25.69 35.10
N LEU A 312 16.19 24.94 35.01
CA LEU A 312 14.90 25.30 35.64
C LEU A 312 15.02 25.33 37.16
N GLU A 313 15.72 24.37 37.73
CA GLU A 313 16.06 24.33 39.15
C GLU A 313 17.02 25.45 39.55
N GLU A 314 17.98 25.82 38.70
CA GLU A 314 18.85 26.98 38.92
C GLU A 314 18.04 28.30 38.91
N LEU A 315 17.12 28.46 37.97
CA LEU A 315 16.22 29.61 37.89
C LEU A 315 15.24 29.63 39.09
N ALA A 316 14.66 28.49 39.46
CA ALA A 316 13.82 28.35 40.64
C ALA A 316 14.57 28.74 41.92
N ARG A 317 15.81 28.25 42.10
CA ARG A 317 16.67 28.62 43.23
C ARG A 317 16.97 30.11 43.26
N ALA A 318 17.26 30.71 42.10
CA ALA A 318 17.55 32.14 42.00
C ALA A 318 16.32 33.02 42.34
N ILE A 319 15.12 32.64 41.89
CA ILE A 319 13.86 33.33 42.19
C ILE A 319 13.43 33.11 43.65
N ALA A 320 13.65 31.93 44.21
CA ALA A 320 13.40 31.64 45.62
C ALA A 320 14.29 32.50 46.53
N ALA A 321 15.57 32.64 46.18
CA ALA A 321 16.48 33.55 46.88
C ALA A 321 15.99 35.00 46.82
N LEU A 322 15.56 35.48 45.65
CA LEU A 322 14.98 36.81 45.47
C LEU A 322 13.72 37.02 46.34
N SER A 323 12.80 36.05 46.36
CA SER A 323 11.59 36.10 47.18
C SER A 323 11.90 36.20 48.68
N GLY A 324 12.91 35.45 49.15
CA GLY A 324 13.40 35.54 50.53
C GLY A 324 13.95 36.92 50.88
N MET A 325 14.72 37.53 49.96
CA MET A 325 15.27 38.88 50.12
C MET A 325 14.16 39.94 50.13
N LEU A 326 13.18 39.86 49.23
CA LEU A 326 12.01 40.74 49.18
C LEU A 326 11.22 40.71 50.49
N GLY A 327 10.98 39.51 51.05
CA GLY A 327 10.28 39.34 52.32
C GLY A 327 11.09 39.81 53.55
N ALA A 328 12.42 39.82 53.48
CA ALA A 328 13.27 40.39 54.52
C ALA A 328 13.28 41.93 54.45
N ALA A 329 13.41 42.50 53.25
CA ALA A 329 13.39 43.94 53.03
C ALA A 329 12.02 44.56 53.38
N ALA A 330 10.91 43.93 52.99
CA ALA A 330 9.56 44.41 53.30
C ALA A 330 9.27 44.49 54.81
N ARG A 331 9.98 43.72 55.64
CA ARG A 331 9.85 43.76 57.11
C ARG A 331 10.70 44.85 57.77
N LYS A 332 11.68 45.40 57.05
CA LYS A 332 12.63 46.41 57.54
C LYS A 332 12.34 47.81 57.01
N VAL A 333 11.61 47.93 55.90
CA VAL A 333 11.11 49.22 55.40
C VAL A 333 9.95 49.66 56.31
N ASP A 334 10.23 50.56 57.26
CA ASP A 334 9.23 51.19 58.14
C ASP A 334 8.44 52.29 57.39
N ASP A 335 7.27 52.69 57.92
CA ASP A 335 6.16 53.58 57.44
C ASP A 335 6.45 54.80 56.51
N ALA A 336 7.69 55.10 56.14
CA ALA A 336 8.09 56.27 55.37
C ALA A 336 7.83 56.18 53.86
N SER A 337 7.58 54.99 53.27
CA SER A 337 7.23 54.87 51.85
C SER A 337 6.28 53.70 51.59
N GLU A 338 4.98 54.00 51.64
CA GLU A 338 3.88 53.09 51.24
C GLU A 338 4.13 52.53 49.83
N ASP A 339 4.70 53.35 48.96
CA ASP A 339 5.02 53.03 47.58
C ASP A 339 6.13 51.99 47.39
N VAL A 340 7.20 52.04 48.20
CA VAL A 340 8.30 51.04 48.16
C VAL A 340 7.80 49.71 48.72
N THR A 341 7.01 49.77 49.79
CA THR A 341 6.39 48.60 50.40
C THR A 341 5.43 47.91 49.44
N ALA A 342 4.61 48.68 48.71
CA ALA A 342 3.72 48.16 47.67
C ALA A 342 4.49 47.49 46.52
N ALA A 343 5.60 48.08 46.07
CA ALA A 343 6.45 47.50 45.03
C ALA A 343 7.08 46.17 45.49
N LEU A 344 7.62 46.11 46.72
CA LEU A 344 8.20 44.89 47.29
C LEU A 344 7.17 43.76 47.45
N HIS A 345 5.94 44.07 47.89
CA HIS A 345 4.86 43.09 47.96
C HIS A 345 4.42 42.59 46.59
N ALA A 346 4.28 43.48 45.60
CA ALA A 346 3.93 43.10 44.24
C ALA A 346 5.01 42.22 43.59
N MET A 347 6.28 42.51 43.86
CA MET A 347 7.42 41.70 43.41
C MET A 347 7.44 40.33 44.11
N SER A 348 7.18 40.26 45.41
CA SER A 348 7.11 39.00 46.15
C SER A 348 5.95 38.11 45.69
N GLY A 349 4.80 38.71 45.40
CA GLY A 349 3.66 38.01 44.78
C GLY A 349 4.01 37.46 43.40
N SER A 350 4.68 38.27 42.57
CA SER A 350 5.13 37.85 41.24
C SER A 350 6.21 36.75 41.30
N SER A 351 7.15 36.82 42.25
CA SER A 351 8.14 35.74 42.48
C SER A 351 7.47 34.44 42.91
N SER A 352 6.42 34.51 43.73
CA SER A 352 5.67 33.33 44.17
C SER A 352 4.88 32.70 43.02
N GLN A 353 4.28 33.52 42.16
CA GLN A 353 3.62 33.06 40.93
C GLN A 353 4.62 32.42 39.96
N ALA A 354 5.81 33.02 39.79
CA ALA A 354 6.86 32.45 38.96
C ALA A 354 7.35 31.09 39.49
N LEU A 355 7.53 30.95 40.81
CA LEU A 355 7.89 29.66 41.43
C LEU A 355 6.79 28.61 41.29
N GLY A 356 5.53 29.00 41.44
CA GLY A 356 4.38 28.11 41.22
C GLY A 356 4.32 27.60 39.77
N ALA A 357 4.52 28.50 38.80
CA ALA A 357 4.57 28.14 37.39
C ALA A 357 5.79 27.25 37.06
N ILE A 358 6.98 27.53 37.62
CA ILE A 358 8.15 26.67 37.43
C ILE A 358 7.94 25.29 38.08
N SER A 359 7.33 25.23 39.26
CA SER A 359 6.99 23.96 39.91
C SER A 359 5.99 23.16 39.09
N GLN A 360 4.99 23.81 38.49
CA GLN A 360 4.02 23.18 37.59
C GLN A 360 4.70 22.65 36.33
N LEU A 361 5.65 23.38 35.76
CA LEU A 361 6.44 22.93 34.61
C LEU A 361 7.33 21.71 34.97
N LEU A 362 7.96 21.72 36.14
CA LEU A 362 8.75 20.58 36.64
C LEU A 362 7.87 19.35 36.91
N THR A 363 6.67 19.51 37.48
CA THR A 363 5.73 18.39 37.70
C THR A 363 5.05 17.92 36.42
N ALA A 364 4.74 18.82 35.48
CA ALA A 364 4.19 18.44 34.18
C ALA A 364 5.19 17.59 33.40
N ASN A 365 6.49 17.93 33.43
CA ASN A 365 7.54 17.09 32.85
C ASN A 365 7.62 15.70 33.49
N ALA A 366 7.33 15.57 34.79
CA ALA A 366 7.33 14.29 35.50
C ALA A 366 6.07 13.44 35.28
N ASP A 367 4.90 14.06 35.07
CA ASP A 367 3.60 13.39 34.90
C ASP A 367 3.27 13.06 33.42
N GLN A 368 3.91 13.74 32.45
CA GLN A 368 3.75 13.44 31.02
C GLN A 368 4.28 12.03 30.62
N THR A 369 5.00 11.34 31.50
CA THR A 369 5.57 10.01 31.23
C THR A 369 4.59 8.84 31.40
N SER A 370 3.30 9.02 31.75
CA SER A 370 2.44 7.83 32.03
C SER A 370 0.96 7.81 31.64
N HIS A 371 0.30 8.87 31.16
CA HIS A 371 -1.17 8.83 31.10
C HIS A 371 -1.77 9.34 29.79
N TYR A 372 -2.06 8.41 28.87
CA TYR A 372 -3.19 8.52 27.95
C TYR A 372 -3.84 7.17 27.58
N LEU A 373 -3.16 6.04 27.82
CA LEU A 373 -3.64 4.73 27.32
C LEU A 373 -3.88 3.64 28.37
N ASP A 374 -3.40 3.79 29.61
CA ASP A 374 -3.76 2.86 30.70
C ASP A 374 -5.22 3.04 31.20
N GLY A 375 -5.89 4.11 30.74
CA GLY A 375 -7.29 4.42 31.08
C GLY A 375 -8.33 3.97 30.06
N ILE A 376 -7.92 3.52 28.86
CA ILE A 376 -8.87 3.05 27.84
C ILE A 376 -9.23 1.60 28.15
N THR A 377 -10.38 1.39 28.78
CA THR A 377 -10.92 0.05 29.02
C THR A 377 -11.99 -0.26 27.98
N VAL A 378 -11.84 -1.41 27.33
CA VAL A 378 -12.83 -1.98 26.40
C VAL A 378 -13.54 -3.10 27.15
N ASP A 379 -14.84 -2.95 27.36
CA ASP A 379 -15.66 -4.04 27.88
C ASP A 379 -15.74 -5.15 26.80
N PRO A 380 -15.23 -6.36 27.07
CA PRO A 380 -15.18 -7.43 26.07
C PRO A 380 -16.54 -8.06 25.75
N GLU A 381 -17.58 -7.81 26.55
CA GLU A 381 -18.94 -8.32 26.32
C GLU A 381 -19.84 -7.30 25.60
N THR A 382 -19.67 -6.01 25.88
CA THR A 382 -20.51 -4.93 25.31
C THR A 382 -19.82 -4.15 24.19
N GLY A 383 -18.49 -4.20 24.09
CA GLY A 383 -17.69 -3.38 23.18
C GLY A 383 -17.67 -1.89 23.55
N GLU A 384 -18.10 -1.54 24.76
CA GLU A 384 -18.13 -0.16 25.27
C GLU A 384 -16.70 0.31 25.59
N ILE A 385 -16.33 1.45 25.04
CA ILE A 385 -15.01 2.07 25.22
C ILE A 385 -15.15 3.18 26.25
N THR A 386 -14.52 3.01 27.41
CA THR A 386 -14.42 4.09 28.41
C THR A 386 -13.18 4.92 28.13
N LEU A 387 -13.35 6.21 27.89
CA LEU A 387 -12.27 7.17 27.66
C LEU A 387 -12.06 8.03 28.92
N PRO A 388 -10.81 8.29 29.36
CA PRO A 388 -10.55 9.32 30.35
C PRO A 388 -10.81 10.71 29.75
N ASP A 389 -11.24 11.66 30.60
CA ASP A 389 -11.45 13.07 30.20
C ASP A 389 -10.15 13.67 29.63
N PHE A 390 -10.24 14.17 28.39
CA PHE A 390 -9.18 14.91 27.72
C PHE A 390 -9.14 16.35 28.27
N ASP A 391 -8.13 16.67 29.09
CA ASP A 391 -7.78 18.05 29.42
C ASP A 391 -6.50 18.45 28.66
N PRO A 392 -6.58 19.25 27.58
CA PRO A 392 -5.44 19.65 26.76
C PRO A 392 -4.50 20.67 27.44
N GLY A 393 -4.60 20.87 28.75
CA GLY A 393 -3.78 21.81 29.52
C GLY A 393 -2.35 21.34 29.80
N ALA A 394 -1.58 20.95 28.78
CA ALA A 394 -0.14 20.70 28.94
C ALA A 394 0.64 22.04 28.95
N ALA A 395 1.17 22.41 30.11
CA ALA A 395 2.22 23.41 30.35
C ALA A 395 2.04 24.82 29.72
N ASP A 396 1.12 25.62 30.24
CA ASP A 396 0.99 27.04 29.88
C ASP A 396 2.14 27.90 30.47
N THR A 397 3.11 28.28 29.63
CA THR A 397 4.20 29.21 30.04
C THR A 397 3.71 30.64 30.23
N THR A 398 2.47 30.98 29.86
CA THR A 398 1.88 32.31 30.01
C THR A 398 1.86 32.77 31.47
N ALA A 399 1.66 31.84 32.41
CA ALA A 399 1.72 32.16 33.83
C ALA A 399 3.13 32.59 34.26
N LEU A 400 4.16 31.89 33.80
CA LEU A 400 5.56 32.21 34.10
C LEU A 400 5.98 33.53 33.46
N THR A 401 5.63 33.75 32.18
CA THR A 401 5.97 34.97 31.45
C THR A 401 5.29 36.20 32.03
N THR A 402 4.01 36.08 32.40
CA THR A 402 3.26 37.14 33.06
C THR A 402 3.89 37.50 34.40
N ALA A 403 4.24 36.49 35.21
CA ALA A 403 4.90 36.69 36.49
C ALA A 403 6.26 37.40 36.35
N LEU A 404 7.08 37.00 35.36
CA LEU A 404 8.38 37.61 35.10
C LEU A 404 8.29 39.03 34.54
N ASN A 405 7.33 39.31 33.65
CA ASN A 405 7.08 40.65 33.12
C ASN A 405 6.61 41.61 34.23
N ASN A 406 5.75 41.14 35.12
CA ASN A 406 5.33 41.92 36.29
C ASN A 406 6.51 42.19 37.23
N LEU A 407 7.37 41.20 37.45
CA LEU A 407 8.56 41.35 38.28
C LEU A 407 9.55 42.37 37.70
N PHE A 408 9.73 42.38 36.37
CA PHE A 408 10.52 43.40 35.66
C PHE A 408 9.90 44.79 35.79
N ALA A 409 8.60 44.93 35.51
CA ALA A 409 7.91 46.22 35.60
C ALA A 409 8.01 46.83 37.01
N GLN A 410 7.83 46.00 38.05
CA GLN A 410 7.93 46.46 39.43
C GLN A 410 9.37 46.80 39.85
N SER A 411 10.38 46.17 39.25
CA SER A 411 11.78 46.49 39.53
C SER A 411 12.18 47.88 39.04
N VAL A 412 11.67 48.28 37.87
CA VAL A 412 11.88 49.63 37.32
C VAL A 412 11.24 50.67 38.24
N VAL A 413 10.05 50.36 38.77
CA VAL A 413 9.36 51.19 39.76
C VAL A 413 10.16 51.26 41.06
N LEU A 414 10.67 50.14 41.57
CA LEU A 414 11.48 50.08 42.79
C LEU A 414 12.74 50.92 42.65
N THR A 415 13.50 50.75 41.56
CA THR A 415 14.74 51.52 41.29
C THR A 415 14.46 53.02 41.16
N GLY A 416 13.35 53.41 40.52
CA GLY A 416 12.94 54.82 40.43
C GLY A 416 12.52 55.45 41.76
N LYS A 417 12.21 54.64 42.78
CA LYS A 417 11.75 55.07 44.11
C LYS A 417 12.78 54.85 45.23
N MET A 418 13.99 54.41 44.88
CA MET A 418 15.10 54.23 45.84
C MET A 418 15.66 55.58 46.36
N ASP A 419 15.39 56.69 45.67
CA ASP A 419 15.83 58.03 46.09
C ASP A 419 15.05 58.49 47.34
N GLY A 420 15.66 58.28 48.51
CA GLY A 420 15.12 58.71 49.81
C GLY A 420 15.10 57.63 50.90
N VAL A 421 15.43 56.38 50.57
CA VAL A 421 15.61 55.30 51.56
C VAL A 421 17.03 55.35 52.12
N ILE A 422 17.19 55.39 53.46
CA ILE A 422 18.50 55.51 54.14
C ILE A 422 18.68 54.34 55.11
N GLY A 423 19.91 53.84 55.27
CA GLY A 423 20.27 52.80 56.24
C GLY A 423 20.20 51.38 55.67
N ASP A 424 20.04 50.38 56.53
CA ASP A 424 20.09 48.94 56.18
C ASP A 424 19.08 48.56 55.08
N ALA A 425 17.95 49.26 54.99
CA ALA A 425 16.95 49.06 53.93
C ALA A 425 17.47 49.44 52.53
N ALA A 426 18.37 50.44 52.42
CA ALA A 426 18.94 50.82 51.13
C ALA A 426 19.97 49.79 50.62
N GLU A 427 20.66 49.12 51.55
CA GLU A 427 21.58 48.03 51.25
C GLU A 427 20.80 46.77 50.81
N ASP A 428 19.75 46.40 51.53
CA ASP A 428 18.86 45.29 51.15
C ASP A 428 18.20 45.52 49.78
N LEU A 429 17.77 46.75 49.47
CA LEU A 429 17.20 47.11 48.16
C LEU A 429 18.24 47.02 47.03
N LYS A 430 19.49 47.37 47.31
CA LYS A 430 20.60 47.22 46.36
C LYS A 430 20.89 45.74 46.09
N ASP A 431 20.89 44.91 47.13
CA ASP A 431 21.08 43.46 46.99
C ASP A 431 19.92 42.82 46.21
N ILE A 432 18.68 43.24 46.46
CA ILE A 432 17.51 42.83 45.65
C ILE A 432 17.72 43.19 44.20
N THR A 433 18.10 44.43 43.87
CA THR A 433 18.34 44.83 42.46
C THR A 433 19.49 44.04 41.81
N GLY A 434 20.52 43.66 42.57
CA GLY A 434 21.60 42.79 42.11
C GLY A 434 21.14 41.36 41.82
N GLN A 435 20.37 40.76 42.73
CA GLN A 435 19.81 39.42 42.57
C GLN A 435 18.81 39.38 41.41
N MET A 436 18.04 40.44 41.20
CA MET A 436 17.20 40.59 40.02
C MET A 436 18.01 40.65 38.74
N GLY A 437 19.11 41.41 38.72
CA GLY A 437 20.04 41.42 37.59
C GLY A 437 20.60 40.03 37.28
N TYR A 438 20.87 39.21 38.31
CA TYR A 438 21.28 37.82 38.13
C TYR A 438 20.16 36.93 37.58
N VAL A 439 18.93 37.01 38.13
CA VAL A 439 17.75 36.32 37.60
C VAL A 439 17.51 36.70 36.14
N PHE A 440 17.60 37.98 35.79
CA PHE A 440 17.47 38.44 34.40
C PHE A 440 18.64 38.04 33.53
N ASN A 441 19.87 37.97 34.04
CA ASN A 441 21.00 37.48 33.25
C ASN A 441 20.89 35.98 32.98
N LEU A 442 20.41 35.18 33.94
CA LEU A 442 20.10 33.76 33.75
C LEU A 442 18.97 33.59 32.72
N LEU A 443 17.96 34.47 32.80
CA LEU A 443 16.89 34.56 31.82
C LEU A 443 17.40 34.99 30.44
N PHE A 444 18.29 35.99 30.36
CA PHE A 444 18.86 36.49 29.11
C PHE A 444 19.90 35.53 28.53
N SER A 445 20.57 34.71 29.33
CA SER A 445 21.35 33.59 28.80
C SER A 445 20.43 32.53 28.22
N LEU A 446 19.34 32.18 28.91
CA LEU A 446 18.27 31.31 28.36
C LEU A 446 17.66 31.90 27.07
N ILE A 447 17.69 33.24 26.89
CA ILE A 447 17.18 33.95 25.71
C ILE A 447 18.23 34.14 24.60
N ARG A 448 19.51 34.39 24.90
CA ARG A 448 20.53 34.74 23.89
C ARG A 448 20.97 33.53 23.08
N ASP A 449 21.00 32.37 23.71
CA ASP A 449 21.37 31.11 23.07
C ASP A 449 20.32 30.67 22.02
N ILE A 450 19.11 31.26 22.04
CA ILE A 450 18.03 31.13 21.02
C ILE A 450 18.49 31.57 19.62
N SER A 451 19.37 32.58 19.52
CA SER A 451 19.67 33.26 18.24
C SER A 451 20.86 32.70 17.47
N ALA A 452 21.59 31.74 18.05
CA ALA A 452 22.85 31.27 17.51
C ALA A 452 22.79 29.91 16.79
N GLY A 453 21.70 29.11 16.92
CA GLY A 453 21.47 27.88 16.14
C GLY A 453 22.46 26.73 16.36
N ASP A 454 23.50 26.91 17.17
CA ASP A 454 24.53 25.91 17.48
C ASP A 454 24.35 25.43 18.93
N LEU A 455 23.64 24.32 19.11
CA LEU A 455 23.74 23.28 20.16
C LEU A 455 22.36 22.61 20.34
N ILE A 456 22.03 21.63 19.50
CA ILE A 456 20.92 20.69 19.75
C ILE A 456 21.57 19.32 19.97
N SER A 457 21.64 18.83 21.21
CA SER A 457 21.81 17.39 21.44
C SER A 457 20.48 16.70 21.16
N THR A 458 20.47 15.70 20.27
CA THR A 458 19.31 14.82 20.04
C THR A 458 19.56 13.54 20.82
N ARG A 459 18.61 13.16 21.67
CA ARG A 459 18.63 11.88 22.41
C ARG A 459 17.53 10.98 21.86
N ASP A 460 17.91 9.85 21.28
CA ASP A 460 16.99 8.87 20.70
C ASP A 460 16.64 7.80 21.74
N LEU A 461 15.37 7.77 22.15
CA LEU A 461 14.85 6.84 23.16
C LEU A 461 14.14 5.63 22.55
N SER A 462 14.21 5.47 21.22
CA SER A 462 13.47 4.43 20.49
C SER A 462 13.88 3.00 20.88
N LEU A 463 15.02 2.83 21.57
CA LEU A 463 15.53 1.56 22.09
C LEU A 463 15.28 1.33 23.60
N GLU A 464 14.81 2.34 24.34
CA GLU A 464 14.62 2.22 25.79
C GLU A 464 13.29 1.52 26.12
N GLU A 465 13.36 0.40 26.87
CA GLU A 465 12.18 -0.37 27.31
C GLU A 465 11.28 0.40 28.29
N ALA A 466 11.81 1.43 28.95
CA ALA A 466 11.08 2.28 29.90
C ALA A 466 10.26 3.40 29.22
N TYR A 467 10.46 3.63 27.92
CA TYR A 467 9.76 4.64 27.13
C TYR A 467 8.68 3.97 26.27
N ASP A 468 7.48 3.85 26.86
CA ASP A 468 6.25 3.37 26.24
C ASP A 468 5.38 4.57 25.86
N HIS A 469 5.87 5.42 24.96
CA HIS A 469 5.06 6.48 24.37
C HIS A 469 4.47 5.96 23.06
N ASP A 470 3.16 6.08 22.89
CA ASP A 470 2.47 5.57 21.69
C ASP A 470 2.54 6.56 20.51
N GLU A 471 3.01 7.78 20.70
CA GLU A 471 3.05 8.81 19.66
C GLU A 471 4.16 8.58 18.62
N GLY A 472 3.83 8.59 17.33
CA GLY A 472 4.76 8.33 16.22
C GLY A 472 5.18 6.86 16.04
N ALA A 473 4.67 5.93 16.86
CA ALA A 473 5.04 4.52 16.83
C ALA A 473 4.19 3.67 15.86
N ILE A 474 4.82 2.65 15.29
CA ILE A 474 4.16 1.59 14.51
C ILE A 474 4.44 0.26 15.21
N ALA A 475 3.41 -0.40 15.73
CA ALA A 475 3.57 -1.61 16.53
C ALA A 475 2.70 -2.76 16.03
N ARG A 476 3.19 -4.00 16.13
CA ARG A 476 2.41 -5.24 15.90
C ARG A 476 1.62 -5.28 14.58
N CYS A 477 2.06 -4.52 13.59
CA CYS A 477 1.37 -4.42 12.31
C CYS A 477 1.88 -5.50 11.35
N GLU A 478 1.01 -5.94 10.46
CA GLU A 478 1.29 -7.03 9.54
C GLU A 478 1.01 -6.63 8.09
N ASN A 479 1.99 -6.84 7.22
CA ASN A 479 1.81 -6.76 5.79
C ASN A 479 1.90 -8.14 5.13
N ARG A 480 0.85 -8.54 4.42
CA ARG A 480 0.83 -9.69 3.49
C ARG A 480 0.58 -9.30 2.03
N GLY A 481 0.32 -8.02 1.77
CA GLY A 481 0.06 -7.47 0.45
C GLY A 481 1.33 -7.14 -0.33
N SER A 482 1.19 -6.79 -1.60
CA SER A 482 2.31 -6.31 -2.42
C SER A 482 2.50 -4.80 -2.27
N VAL A 483 3.76 -4.35 -2.23
CA VAL A 483 4.13 -2.94 -2.13
C VAL A 483 5.07 -2.59 -3.29
N HIS A 484 4.65 -1.66 -4.14
CA HIS A 484 5.41 -1.20 -5.29
C HIS A 484 5.62 0.31 -5.27
N GLY A 485 6.85 0.77 -5.51
CA GLY A 485 7.12 2.20 -5.62
C GLY A 485 8.37 2.55 -6.42
N GLU A 486 8.60 3.85 -6.65
CA GLU A 486 9.83 4.31 -7.30
C GLU A 486 11.00 4.29 -6.32
N THR A 487 10.86 4.95 -5.16
CA THR A 487 11.93 5.08 -4.13
C THR A 487 11.37 4.99 -2.72
N ASN A 488 12.22 4.55 -1.77
CA ASN A 488 11.87 4.38 -0.35
C ASN A 488 10.63 3.51 -0.14
N VAL A 489 10.75 2.24 -0.52
CA VAL A 489 9.65 1.27 -0.46
C VAL A 489 9.88 0.31 0.69
N GLY A 490 8.92 0.25 1.61
CA GLY A 490 8.97 -0.58 2.81
C GLY A 490 7.79 -1.54 2.93
N GLY A 491 8.01 -2.75 3.42
CA GLY A 491 6.88 -3.66 3.69
C GLY A 491 5.97 -3.20 4.83
N ILE A 492 6.48 -2.43 5.79
CA ILE A 492 5.68 -1.80 6.87
C ILE A 492 5.65 -0.29 6.68
N VAL A 493 6.81 0.36 6.67
CA VAL A 493 6.94 1.82 6.56
C VAL A 493 7.82 2.21 5.38
N GLY A 494 7.34 3.08 4.49
CA GLY A 494 8.17 3.59 3.38
C GLY A 494 9.36 4.37 3.90
N THR A 495 9.07 5.46 4.61
CA THR A 495 10.09 6.32 5.22
C THR A 495 9.79 6.64 6.68
N LEU A 496 10.82 6.54 7.53
CA LEU A 496 10.85 7.04 8.89
C LEU A 496 11.80 8.25 8.93
N ALA A 497 11.25 9.45 8.77
CA ALA A 497 12.05 10.66 8.65
C ALA A 497 11.32 11.90 9.17
N PHE A 498 12.10 12.92 9.52
CA PHE A 498 11.58 14.23 9.86
C PHE A 498 11.08 14.97 8.62
N GLU A 499 10.03 15.75 8.77
CA GLU A 499 9.66 16.78 7.81
C GLU A 499 10.26 18.11 8.26
N LEU A 500 11.14 18.71 7.44
CA LEU A 500 11.74 20.04 7.68
C LEU A 500 10.78 21.17 7.30
N SER A 501 9.49 21.02 7.61
CA SER A 501 8.49 22.08 7.51
C SER A 501 7.98 22.42 8.90
N PHE A 502 8.89 22.82 9.80
CA PHE A 502 8.48 23.58 10.97
C PHE A 502 8.23 25.01 10.50
N ASP A 503 6.99 25.29 10.11
CA ASP A 503 6.53 26.66 9.94
C ASP A 503 6.38 27.25 11.33
N MET A 504 7.47 27.79 11.85
CA MET A 504 7.49 28.52 13.12
C MET A 504 6.47 29.67 13.12
N GLU A 505 5.92 30.09 11.98
CA GLU A 505 4.93 31.17 11.92
C GLU A 505 3.54 30.78 12.47
N ASP A 506 3.05 29.55 12.27
CA ASP A 506 1.64 29.22 12.60
C ASP A 506 1.42 28.74 14.05
N THR A 507 2.46 28.25 14.72
CA THR A 507 2.39 27.97 16.18
C THR A 507 2.76 29.22 17.00
N LEU A 508 3.36 30.25 16.39
CA LEU A 508 3.66 31.54 17.01
C LEU A 508 2.50 32.53 16.82
N GLY A 509 1.32 32.11 17.25
CA GLY A 509 0.23 33.03 17.58
C GLY A 509 0.63 33.89 18.77
N SER A 510 1.10 35.10 18.50
CA SER A 510 1.40 36.18 19.45
C SER A 510 2.56 35.90 20.45
N SER A 511 3.69 36.55 20.19
CA SER A 511 4.67 37.03 21.19
C SER A 511 4.62 36.36 22.58
N ASN A 512 5.00 35.09 22.69
CA ASN A 512 5.16 34.42 23.97
C ASN A 512 6.39 33.51 23.92
N PHE A 513 7.41 33.99 24.63
CA PHE A 513 8.50 33.29 25.32
C PHE A 513 8.66 31.79 25.05
N LEU A 514 9.76 31.42 24.41
CA LEU A 514 10.27 30.04 24.38
C LEU A 514 11.62 30.02 25.13
N PRO A 515 11.80 29.19 26.16
CA PRO A 515 13.13 28.88 26.70
C PRO A 515 13.84 27.88 25.78
N THR A 516 15.14 28.06 25.49
CA THR A 516 15.94 27.02 24.82
C THR A 516 17.25 26.76 25.55
N GLU A 517 17.26 25.69 26.31
CA GLU A 517 18.14 24.54 26.07
C GLU A 517 17.29 23.31 26.38
N ALA A 518 16.60 22.81 25.35
CA ALA A 518 15.81 21.60 25.43
C ALA A 518 16.55 20.46 24.72
N GLU A 519 16.70 19.33 25.39
CA GLU A 519 17.15 18.11 24.73
C GLU A 519 16.01 17.62 23.82
N ARG A 520 16.30 17.37 22.54
CA ARG A 520 15.29 16.84 21.62
C ARG A 520 15.21 15.33 21.85
N ILE A 521 14.19 14.89 22.57
CA ILE A 521 13.86 13.46 22.72
C ILE A 521 13.18 13.01 21.44
N LEU A 522 13.75 11.97 20.81
CA LEU A 522 13.18 11.35 19.64
C LEU A 522 12.56 10.00 19.99
N PHE A 523 11.30 9.84 19.63
CA PHE A 523 10.63 8.57 19.67
C PHE A 523 10.06 8.22 18.28
N ALA A 524 10.71 7.26 17.63
CA ALA A 524 10.25 6.70 16.37
C ALA A 524 10.61 5.22 16.35
N ALA A 525 9.66 4.40 16.74
CA ALA A 525 9.88 2.96 16.83
C ALA A 525 8.91 2.20 15.93
N VAL A 526 9.46 1.33 15.09
CA VAL A 526 8.70 0.26 14.42
C VAL A 526 8.99 -1.02 15.19
N ARG A 527 7.99 -1.56 15.89
CA ARG A 527 8.17 -2.63 16.88
C ARG A 527 7.30 -3.83 16.59
N ALA A 528 7.85 -5.03 16.72
CA ALA A 528 7.09 -6.29 16.62
C ALA A 528 6.22 -6.40 15.34
N CYS A 529 6.62 -5.74 14.25
CA CYS A 529 5.90 -5.73 12.99
C CYS A 529 6.39 -6.86 12.08
N GLU A 530 5.51 -7.32 11.20
CA GLU A 530 5.78 -8.45 10.33
C GLU A 530 5.45 -8.15 8.86
N ASN A 531 6.43 -8.34 7.98
CA ASN A 531 6.19 -8.32 6.54
C ASN A 531 6.40 -9.70 5.93
N ARG A 532 5.35 -10.23 5.29
CA ARG A 532 5.40 -11.40 4.40
C ARG A 532 5.11 -11.04 2.96
N GLY A 533 4.64 -9.82 2.72
CA GLY A 533 4.35 -9.26 1.41
C GLY A 533 5.58 -9.07 0.53
N ARG A 534 5.36 -9.01 -0.79
CA ARG A 534 6.39 -8.64 -1.76
C ARG A 534 6.62 -7.13 -1.72
N VAL A 535 7.89 -6.72 -1.66
CA VAL A 535 8.31 -5.32 -1.69
C VAL A 535 9.19 -5.10 -2.92
N GLU A 536 8.82 -4.17 -3.78
CA GLU A 536 9.55 -3.87 -5.00
C GLU A 536 9.70 -2.37 -5.25
N SER A 537 10.94 -1.89 -5.32
CA SER A 537 11.24 -0.54 -5.77
C SER A 537 11.75 -0.53 -7.21
N ARG A 538 11.52 0.57 -7.94
CA ARG A 538 12.14 0.78 -9.25
C ARG A 538 13.58 1.28 -9.14
N ALA A 539 13.83 2.15 -8.15
CA ALA A 539 15.11 2.77 -7.84
C ALA A 539 15.50 2.48 -6.37
N ASP A 540 16.15 3.41 -5.69
CA ASP A 540 16.84 3.16 -4.42
C ASP A 540 15.90 2.95 -3.22
N GLY A 541 16.39 2.15 -2.26
CA GLY A 541 15.80 2.03 -0.91
C GLY A 541 14.61 1.09 -0.86
N ALA A 542 14.87 -0.22 -0.94
CA ALA A 542 13.87 -1.25 -0.69
C ALA A 542 14.18 -2.00 0.62
N GLY A 543 13.20 -2.03 1.52
CA GLY A 543 13.33 -2.75 2.79
C GLY A 543 12.09 -3.57 3.11
N GLY A 544 12.29 -4.77 3.66
CA GLY A 544 11.15 -5.59 4.03
C GLY A 544 10.30 -5.02 5.18
N ILE A 545 10.88 -4.21 6.07
CA ILE A 545 10.16 -3.44 7.09
C ILE A 545 10.16 -1.96 6.74
N ALA A 546 11.34 -1.37 6.59
CA ALA A 546 11.51 0.06 6.37
C ALA A 546 12.26 0.36 5.06
N GLY A 547 11.71 1.16 4.15
CA GLY A 547 12.43 1.56 2.93
C GLY A 547 13.67 2.41 3.29
N ARG A 548 13.42 3.53 3.97
CA ARG A 548 14.44 4.44 4.47
C ARG A 548 14.16 4.89 5.90
N MET A 549 15.20 4.95 6.71
CA MET A 549 15.15 5.54 8.06
C MET A 549 16.23 6.60 8.19
N ASP A 550 15.82 7.84 8.48
CA ASP A 550 16.75 8.93 8.82
C ASP A 550 17.00 9.03 10.33
N ALA A 551 16.09 8.50 11.17
CA ALA A 551 16.22 8.40 12.63
C ALA A 551 15.33 7.26 13.18
N GLY A 552 15.40 6.98 14.48
CA GLY A 552 14.53 6.01 15.16
C GLY A 552 15.06 4.58 15.17
N ALA A 553 14.22 3.63 15.59
CA ALA A 553 14.58 2.22 15.71
C ALA A 553 13.55 1.27 15.07
N VAL A 554 14.03 0.21 14.44
CA VAL A 554 13.22 -0.96 14.08
C VAL A 554 13.65 -2.10 15.01
N VAL A 555 12.69 -2.63 15.76
CA VAL A 555 12.97 -3.54 16.88
C VAL A 555 12.03 -4.72 16.86
N ASP A 556 12.54 -5.93 17.10
CA ASP A 556 11.75 -7.16 17.22
C ASP A 556 10.87 -7.45 15.99
N CYS A 557 11.25 -6.95 14.81
CA CYS A 557 10.47 -7.08 13.59
C CYS A 557 10.89 -8.32 12.77
N VAL A 558 9.95 -8.85 12.00
CA VAL A 558 10.16 -10.03 11.16
C VAL A 558 9.87 -9.70 9.71
N SER A 559 10.83 -9.96 8.83
CA SER A 559 10.64 -9.84 7.39
C SER A 559 10.90 -11.17 6.70
N ALA A 560 9.88 -11.69 6.02
CA ALA A 560 9.90 -12.95 5.30
C ALA A 560 9.44 -12.79 3.83
N GLY A 561 9.26 -11.56 3.35
CA GLY A 561 8.88 -11.27 1.98
C GLY A 561 10.03 -11.37 0.96
N ALA A 562 9.69 -11.32 -0.33
CA ALA A 562 10.66 -10.96 -1.37
C ALA A 562 10.87 -9.44 -1.36
N VAL A 563 12.12 -8.99 -1.37
CA VAL A 563 12.47 -7.57 -1.41
C VAL A 563 13.38 -7.31 -2.60
N ALA A 564 12.96 -6.46 -3.53
CA ALA A 564 13.72 -6.21 -4.74
C ALA A 564 13.79 -4.72 -5.10
N SER A 565 14.88 -4.33 -5.74
CA SER A 565 14.97 -3.11 -6.53
C SER A 565 15.28 -3.46 -7.99
N GLN A 566 14.55 -2.89 -8.94
CA GLN A 566 14.72 -3.15 -10.37
C GLN A 566 16.03 -2.56 -10.91
N ASN A 567 16.29 -1.29 -10.65
CA ASN A 567 17.43 -0.53 -11.18
C ASN A 567 18.18 0.29 -10.11
N GLY A 568 17.85 0.12 -8.83
CA GLY A 568 18.44 0.87 -7.73
C GLY A 568 19.28 0.03 -6.77
N ASP A 569 19.83 0.76 -5.82
CA ASP A 569 20.71 0.29 -4.76
C ASP A 569 19.97 0.23 -3.41
N TYR A 570 20.66 -0.21 -2.36
CA TYR A 570 20.19 -0.22 -0.98
C TYR A 570 18.97 -1.12 -0.75
N VAL A 571 19.20 -2.43 -0.90
CA VAL A 571 18.17 -3.45 -0.68
C VAL A 571 18.48 -4.21 0.61
N GLY A 572 17.57 -4.16 1.57
CA GLY A 572 17.72 -4.87 2.84
C GLY A 572 16.54 -5.76 3.19
N GLY A 573 16.81 -6.89 3.81
CA GLY A 573 15.74 -7.75 4.30
C GLY A 573 14.85 -7.08 5.34
N VAL A 574 15.41 -6.22 6.20
CA VAL A 574 14.67 -5.39 7.17
C VAL A 574 14.61 -3.94 6.70
N ALA A 575 15.74 -3.30 6.41
CA ALA A 575 15.78 -1.90 6.01
C ALA A 575 16.64 -1.65 4.77
N GLY A 576 16.15 -0.85 3.83
CA GLY A 576 16.96 -0.44 2.66
C GLY A 576 18.13 0.43 3.11
N VAL A 577 17.82 1.61 3.64
CA VAL A 577 18.78 2.55 4.25
C VAL A 577 18.39 2.82 5.70
N CYS A 578 19.34 2.71 6.63
CA CYS A 578 19.11 2.97 8.04
C CYS A 578 20.19 3.88 8.65
N GLN A 579 19.81 5.09 9.04
CA GLN A 579 20.62 6.02 9.84
C GLN A 579 20.29 5.97 11.34
N GLY A 580 19.26 5.21 11.71
CA GLY A 580 18.87 4.90 13.08
C GLY A 580 19.45 3.56 13.54
N SER A 581 18.62 2.77 14.22
CA SER A 581 19.01 1.47 14.77
C SER A 581 18.11 0.32 14.32
N LEU A 582 18.72 -0.82 14.01
CA LEU A 582 18.04 -2.09 13.79
C LEU A 582 18.43 -3.04 14.92
N SER A 583 17.45 -3.53 15.69
CA SER A 583 17.72 -4.41 16.82
C SER A 583 16.80 -5.62 16.87
N ARG A 584 17.35 -6.80 17.19
CA ARG A 584 16.57 -8.04 17.43
C ARG A 584 15.61 -8.41 16.29
N CYS A 585 15.93 -8.02 15.07
CA CYS A 585 15.09 -8.29 13.91
C CYS A 585 15.44 -9.62 13.24
N TRP A 586 14.45 -10.28 12.67
CA TRP A 586 14.60 -11.48 11.87
C TRP A 586 14.37 -11.17 10.39
N SER A 587 15.26 -11.65 9.52
CA SER A 587 15.05 -11.63 8.08
C SER A 587 15.19 -13.01 7.47
N ARG A 588 14.13 -13.48 6.82
CA ARG A 588 14.12 -14.60 5.87
C ARG A 588 13.70 -14.10 4.49
N CYS A 589 14.55 -13.31 3.84
CA CYS A 589 14.18 -12.67 2.58
C CYS A 589 14.88 -13.27 1.36
N SER A 590 14.17 -13.24 0.23
CA SER A 590 14.80 -13.27 -1.10
C SER A 590 15.05 -11.84 -1.55
N LEU A 591 16.31 -11.50 -1.84
CA LEU A 591 16.77 -10.16 -2.14
C LEU A 591 17.27 -10.04 -3.58
N ALA A 592 17.02 -8.91 -4.22
CA ALA A 592 17.57 -8.60 -5.54
C ALA A 592 17.76 -7.08 -5.72
N GLY A 593 18.93 -6.64 -6.18
CA GLY A 593 19.20 -5.20 -6.36
C GLY A 593 20.49 -4.92 -7.13
N GLY A 594 20.90 -3.65 -7.16
CA GLY A 594 22.16 -3.17 -7.71
C GLY A 594 23.34 -3.39 -6.74
N LYS A 595 23.63 -2.37 -5.93
CA LYS A 595 24.67 -2.33 -4.88
C LYS A 595 24.05 -2.21 -3.49
N TYR A 596 24.85 -2.48 -2.47
CA TYR A 596 24.46 -2.36 -1.05
C TYR A 596 23.28 -3.26 -0.72
N ILE A 597 23.52 -4.58 -0.76
CA ILE A 597 22.50 -5.57 -0.47
C ILE A 597 22.87 -6.34 0.79
N GLY A 598 22.00 -6.31 1.79
CA GLY A 598 22.23 -7.00 3.05
C GLY A 598 21.01 -7.76 3.56
N GLY A 599 21.26 -8.88 4.22
CA GLY A 599 20.18 -9.68 4.79
C GLY A 599 19.35 -8.93 5.83
N ILE A 600 19.95 -8.00 6.58
CA ILE A 600 19.25 -7.08 7.49
C ILE A 600 19.13 -5.69 6.87
N ALA A 601 20.26 -5.08 6.50
CA ALA A 601 20.30 -3.71 6.00
C ALA A 601 21.02 -3.60 4.64
N GLY A 602 20.49 -2.83 3.70
CA GLY A 602 21.26 -2.45 2.50
C GLY A 602 22.47 -1.61 2.91
N SER A 603 22.20 -0.47 3.56
CA SER A 603 23.18 0.36 4.28
C SER A 603 22.65 0.66 5.68
N GLY A 604 23.45 0.43 6.73
CA GLY A 604 23.00 0.63 8.11
C GLY A 604 24.05 1.25 9.02
N LYS A 605 23.61 2.16 9.89
CA LYS A 605 24.45 2.77 10.92
C LYS A 605 24.58 1.86 12.14
N THR A 606 23.49 1.52 12.80
CA THR A 606 23.50 0.65 13.99
C THR A 606 22.71 -0.63 13.71
N ILE A 607 23.38 -1.79 13.79
CA ILE A 607 22.77 -3.10 13.57
C ILE A 607 23.18 -4.04 14.70
N ALA A 608 22.25 -4.36 15.59
CA ALA A 608 22.51 -5.10 16.81
C ALA A 608 21.59 -6.31 16.97
N ASP A 609 22.15 -7.47 17.30
CA ASP A 609 21.38 -8.65 17.67
C ASP A 609 20.34 -9.10 16.63
N CYS A 610 20.57 -8.85 15.35
CA CYS A 610 19.69 -9.29 14.26
C CYS A 610 20.07 -10.69 13.75
N ARG A 611 19.08 -11.39 13.18
CA ARG A 611 19.20 -12.76 12.65
C ARG A 611 18.80 -12.80 11.17
N ALA A 612 19.70 -13.29 10.31
CA ALA A 612 19.49 -13.31 8.86
C ALA A 612 19.59 -14.72 8.26
N TRP A 613 18.58 -15.10 7.49
CA TRP A 613 18.56 -16.27 6.62
C TRP A 613 18.08 -15.86 5.23
N THR A 614 18.99 -15.29 4.45
CA THR A 614 18.63 -14.64 3.19
C THR A 614 19.18 -15.36 1.96
N HIS A 615 18.51 -15.17 0.83
CA HIS A 615 18.99 -15.51 -0.49
C HIS A 615 19.10 -14.24 -1.33
N ILE A 616 20.25 -13.90 -1.90
CA ILE A 616 20.34 -12.80 -2.89
C ILE A 616 20.46 -13.39 -4.29
N GLY A 617 19.40 -13.24 -5.08
CA GLY A 617 19.36 -13.71 -6.47
C GLY A 617 20.13 -12.81 -7.43
N ARG A 618 20.22 -11.50 -7.13
CA ARG A 618 20.92 -10.51 -7.96
C ARG A 618 21.57 -9.43 -7.12
N GLY A 619 22.84 -9.14 -7.40
CA GLY A 619 23.59 -8.07 -6.75
C GLY A 619 25.02 -7.98 -7.25
N THR A 620 25.56 -6.77 -7.32
CA THR A 620 26.89 -6.49 -7.90
C THR A 620 27.97 -6.32 -6.81
N GLU A 621 28.01 -5.16 -6.17
CA GLU A 621 29.00 -4.77 -5.15
C GLU A 621 28.33 -4.56 -3.78
N TYR A 622 29.12 -4.58 -2.70
CA TYR A 622 28.68 -4.33 -1.32
C TYR A 622 27.55 -5.28 -0.89
N ARG A 623 27.90 -6.55 -0.73
CA ARG A 623 26.95 -7.61 -0.36
C ARG A 623 27.35 -8.25 0.95
N GLY A 624 26.39 -8.50 1.83
CA GLY A 624 26.65 -9.24 3.07
C GLY A 624 25.42 -9.94 3.63
N ALA A 625 25.62 -11.01 4.39
CA ALA A 625 24.51 -11.71 5.03
C ALA A 625 23.78 -10.85 6.08
N VAL A 626 24.46 -9.87 6.67
CA VAL A 626 23.86 -8.90 7.61
C VAL A 626 23.68 -7.55 6.94
N ALA A 627 24.75 -6.99 6.37
CA ALA A 627 24.68 -5.67 5.75
C ALA A 627 25.48 -5.59 4.45
N GLY A 628 24.95 -4.85 3.47
CA GLY A 628 25.71 -4.48 2.28
C GLY A 628 26.85 -3.52 2.63
N TRP A 629 26.53 -2.51 3.45
CA TRP A 629 27.49 -1.58 4.04
C TRP A 629 27.06 -1.19 5.46
N ALA A 630 28.04 -0.91 6.31
CA ALA A 630 27.78 -0.31 7.61
C ALA A 630 28.86 0.70 8.00
N ASP A 631 28.44 1.88 8.46
CA ASP A 631 29.31 2.99 8.86
C ASP A 631 29.21 3.36 10.36
N GLY A 632 28.46 2.57 11.15
CA GLY A 632 28.37 2.69 12.61
C GLY A 632 28.61 1.37 13.35
N GLU A 633 27.84 1.11 14.40
CA GLU A 633 28.00 -0.06 15.27
C GLU A 633 27.31 -1.30 14.68
N VAL A 634 28.06 -2.39 14.55
CA VAL A 634 27.53 -3.70 14.18
C VAL A 634 27.92 -4.69 15.27
N LYS A 635 26.93 -5.34 15.92
CA LYS A 635 27.18 -6.21 17.07
C LYS A 635 26.19 -7.36 17.20
N GLY A 636 26.66 -8.55 17.60
CA GLY A 636 25.80 -9.65 18.04
C GLY A 636 24.89 -10.25 16.97
N ASN A 637 25.15 -9.95 15.69
CA ASN A 637 24.34 -10.43 14.58
C ASN A 637 24.73 -11.85 14.18
N LEU A 638 23.72 -12.66 13.85
CA LEU A 638 23.87 -14.05 13.45
C LEU A 638 23.26 -14.28 12.07
N TYR A 639 23.89 -15.11 11.25
CA TYR A 639 23.36 -15.41 9.92
C TYR A 639 23.59 -16.87 9.50
N ALA A 640 22.75 -17.37 8.59
CA ALA A 640 22.88 -18.72 8.07
C ALA A 640 24.13 -18.86 7.17
N ASP A 641 24.97 -19.86 7.44
CA ASP A 641 26.25 -20.21 6.79
C ASP A 641 26.22 -20.42 5.27
N SER A 642 25.03 -20.47 4.68
CA SER A 642 24.80 -20.66 3.24
C SER A 642 25.08 -19.42 2.37
N TRP A 643 25.57 -18.31 2.93
CA TRP A 643 25.68 -17.00 2.26
C TRP A 643 27.05 -16.32 2.53
N PRO A 644 27.49 -15.34 1.69
CA PRO A 644 28.73 -14.60 1.86
C PRO A 644 28.78 -13.90 3.21
N GLU A 645 29.99 -13.48 3.53
CA GLU A 645 30.43 -12.96 4.80
C GLU A 645 29.59 -11.76 5.29
N GLY A 646 29.59 -11.52 6.60
CA GLY A 646 28.56 -10.74 7.30
C GLY A 646 28.31 -9.32 6.78
N VAL A 647 29.36 -8.51 6.62
CA VAL A 647 29.25 -7.10 6.21
C VAL A 647 30.23 -6.80 5.09
N ASP A 648 29.73 -6.36 3.93
CA ASP A 648 30.54 -6.03 2.75
C ASP A 648 31.59 -7.13 2.41
N GLY A 649 31.15 -8.39 2.41
CA GLY A 649 32.04 -9.53 2.16
C GLY A 649 33.09 -9.78 3.25
N VAL A 650 32.93 -9.25 4.47
CA VAL A 650 33.82 -9.51 5.61
C VAL A 650 33.04 -9.86 6.88
N SER A 651 33.44 -10.96 7.54
CA SER A 651 32.92 -11.37 8.85
C SER A 651 33.94 -11.03 9.93
N ARG A 652 33.53 -10.21 10.91
CA ARG A 652 34.35 -9.87 12.09
C ARG A 652 33.70 -10.41 13.35
N ILE A 653 34.51 -11.01 14.23
CA ILE A 653 34.06 -11.58 15.51
C ILE A 653 33.33 -10.51 16.32
N GLY A 654 32.19 -10.88 16.92
CA GLY A 654 31.35 -9.99 17.71
C GLY A 654 30.47 -9.05 16.89
N GLN A 655 30.67 -8.94 15.57
CA GLN A 655 29.85 -8.11 14.68
C GLN A 655 28.78 -8.94 13.96
N ALA A 656 29.23 -9.91 13.16
CA ALA A 656 28.38 -10.78 12.35
C ALA A 656 28.99 -12.17 12.24
N GLU A 657 28.29 -13.18 12.77
CA GLU A 657 28.80 -14.55 12.90
C GLU A 657 27.88 -15.55 12.21
N ALA A 658 28.49 -16.51 11.50
CA ALA A 658 27.76 -17.55 10.79
C ALA A 658 27.33 -18.67 11.76
N LEU A 659 26.11 -19.16 11.59
CA LEU A 659 25.58 -20.36 12.19
C LEU A 659 25.09 -21.31 11.10
N THR A 660 25.12 -22.62 11.36
CA THR A 660 24.40 -23.55 10.51
C THR A 660 22.89 -23.26 10.58
N LYS A 661 22.14 -23.62 9.53
CA LYS A 661 20.68 -23.47 9.52
C LYS A 661 20.01 -24.11 10.74
N THR A 662 20.48 -25.29 11.15
CA THR A 662 19.96 -26.02 12.32
C THR A 662 20.22 -25.26 13.62
N GLU A 663 21.40 -24.66 13.78
CA GLU A 663 21.73 -23.86 14.96
C GLU A 663 20.92 -22.56 15.01
N LEU A 664 20.73 -21.90 13.86
CA LEU A 664 19.93 -20.67 13.78
C LEU A 664 18.45 -20.94 14.15
N LEU A 665 17.89 -22.06 13.67
CA LEU A 665 16.52 -22.48 13.99
C LEU A 665 16.37 -23.04 15.41
N ALA A 666 17.47 -23.34 16.11
CA ALA A 666 17.45 -23.78 17.50
C ALA A 666 17.55 -22.61 18.51
N LEU A 667 17.67 -21.37 18.02
CA LEU A 667 17.68 -20.18 18.87
C LEU A 667 16.32 -19.96 19.54
N GLU A 668 16.34 -19.29 20.68
CA GLU A 668 15.13 -18.81 21.33
C GLU A 668 14.52 -17.64 20.52
N GLY A 669 13.19 -17.57 20.45
CA GLY A 669 12.48 -16.49 19.76
C GLY A 669 12.46 -16.58 18.21
N VAL A 670 12.67 -17.76 17.64
CA VAL A 670 12.51 -18.00 16.19
C VAL A 670 11.04 -17.78 15.79
N PRO A 671 10.74 -16.94 14.78
CA PRO A 671 9.37 -16.73 14.29
C PRO A 671 8.74 -18.00 13.71
N ASP A 672 7.41 -18.13 13.85
CA ASP A 672 6.66 -19.24 13.30
C ASP A 672 6.78 -19.32 11.76
N ASP A 673 6.88 -20.55 11.24
CA ASP A 673 7.01 -20.88 9.82
C ASP A 673 8.23 -20.23 9.11
N LEU A 674 9.27 -19.77 9.85
CA LEU A 674 10.49 -19.20 9.25
C LEU A 674 11.26 -20.20 8.37
N GLU A 675 11.07 -21.50 8.55
CA GLU A 675 11.74 -22.51 7.72
C GLU A 675 11.05 -22.76 6.37
N THR A 676 9.81 -22.27 6.19
CA THR A 676 8.99 -22.58 5.02
C THR A 676 8.61 -21.37 4.17
N VAL A 677 8.30 -21.64 2.91
CA VAL A 677 7.67 -20.71 1.95
C VAL A 677 6.40 -21.35 1.41
N THR A 678 5.43 -20.52 1.04
CA THR A 678 4.13 -20.95 0.51
C THR A 678 4.07 -20.79 -1.00
N VAL A 679 3.74 -21.88 -1.71
CA VAL A 679 3.45 -21.84 -3.16
C VAL A 679 1.97 -22.09 -3.38
N ARG A 680 1.26 -21.13 -3.97
CA ARG A 680 -0.15 -21.26 -4.34
C ARG A 680 -0.27 -21.43 -5.85
N PHE A 681 -1.08 -22.39 -6.28
CA PHE A 681 -1.41 -22.61 -7.69
C PHE A 681 -2.81 -22.08 -7.95
N LEU A 682 -2.93 -21.10 -8.86
CA LEU A 682 -4.18 -20.43 -9.16
C LEU A 682 -4.64 -20.76 -10.58
N ALA A 683 -5.79 -21.41 -10.72
CA ALA A 683 -6.44 -21.63 -12.00
C ALA A 683 -7.66 -20.71 -12.13
N ASP A 684 -7.67 -19.83 -13.13
CA ASP A 684 -8.66 -18.75 -13.29
C ASP A 684 -8.90 -17.91 -12.02
N GLY A 685 -7.83 -17.63 -11.28
CA GLY A 685 -7.92 -16.87 -10.03
C GLY A 685 -8.38 -17.67 -8.81
N GLU A 686 -8.78 -18.94 -8.96
CA GLU A 686 -9.10 -19.83 -7.84
C GLU A 686 -7.89 -20.66 -7.42
N VAL A 687 -7.65 -20.75 -6.10
CA VAL A 687 -6.55 -21.56 -5.55
C VAL A 687 -6.90 -23.05 -5.65
N VAL A 688 -6.21 -23.77 -6.54
CA VAL A 688 -6.41 -25.22 -6.74
C VAL A 688 -5.52 -26.07 -5.83
N ARG A 689 -4.37 -25.54 -5.40
CA ARG A 689 -3.45 -26.21 -4.47
C ARG A 689 -2.57 -25.21 -3.75
N THR A 690 -2.31 -25.46 -2.46
CA THR A 690 -1.31 -24.73 -1.66
C THR A 690 -0.28 -25.72 -1.13
N LEU A 691 1.00 -25.40 -1.32
CA LEU A 691 2.13 -26.17 -0.80
C LEU A 691 2.95 -25.32 0.16
N ARG A 692 3.33 -25.91 1.29
CA ARG A 692 4.40 -25.38 2.15
C ARG A 692 5.65 -26.21 1.92
N ILE A 693 6.73 -25.56 1.49
CA ILE A 693 8.01 -26.21 1.21
C ILE A 693 9.13 -25.51 1.98
N PRO A 694 10.25 -26.19 2.27
CA PRO A 694 11.39 -25.53 2.91
C PRO A 694 11.90 -24.34 2.09
N PHE A 695 12.46 -23.32 2.74
CA PHE A 695 13.09 -22.19 2.07
C PHE A 695 14.26 -22.64 1.17
N GLY A 696 14.15 -22.34 -0.12
CA GLY A 696 15.03 -22.85 -1.19
C GLY A 696 14.69 -24.25 -1.69
N GLY A 697 13.56 -24.80 -1.27
CA GLY A 697 13.06 -26.11 -1.71
C GLY A 697 12.40 -26.07 -3.09
N ALA A 698 12.13 -27.26 -3.63
CA ALA A 698 11.53 -27.44 -4.94
C ALA A 698 10.05 -27.82 -4.86
N VAL A 699 9.27 -27.45 -5.87
CA VAL A 699 7.97 -28.06 -6.17
C VAL A 699 8.21 -29.29 -7.05
N GLU A 700 7.87 -30.46 -6.54
CA GLU A 700 8.09 -31.73 -7.26
C GLU A 700 7.12 -31.94 -8.44
N SER A 701 5.88 -31.45 -8.32
CA SER A 701 4.84 -31.67 -9.34
C SER A 701 3.79 -30.57 -9.35
N LEU A 702 3.41 -30.11 -10.54
CA LEU A 702 2.31 -29.17 -10.75
C LEU A 702 0.94 -29.86 -10.59
N PRO A 703 -0.09 -29.19 -10.03
CA PRO A 703 -1.44 -29.74 -9.98
C PRO A 703 -2.06 -29.83 -11.37
N ALA A 704 -2.86 -30.87 -11.58
CA ALA A 704 -3.68 -31.01 -12.77
C ALA A 704 -4.90 -30.09 -12.69
N VAL A 705 -5.25 -29.45 -13.81
CA VAL A 705 -6.44 -28.61 -13.96
C VAL A 705 -7.28 -29.21 -15.09
N GLU A 706 -8.60 -29.27 -14.89
CA GLU A 706 -9.51 -29.84 -15.90
C GLU A 706 -9.56 -28.97 -17.17
N ASN A 707 -9.58 -29.62 -18.33
CA ASN A 707 -9.71 -28.94 -19.62
C ASN A 707 -11.12 -28.36 -19.82
N ARG A 708 -11.21 -27.25 -20.57
CA ARG A 708 -12.49 -26.61 -20.93
C ARG A 708 -12.77 -26.78 -22.42
N GLY A 709 -13.60 -27.77 -22.74
CA GLY A 709 -13.87 -28.12 -24.13
C GLY A 709 -12.59 -28.63 -24.81
N SER A 710 -12.15 -27.96 -25.88
CA SER A 710 -10.87 -28.25 -26.54
C SER A 710 -9.69 -27.51 -25.92
N ALA A 711 -9.90 -26.52 -25.05
CA ALA A 711 -8.82 -25.75 -24.45
C ALA A 711 -8.24 -26.45 -23.21
N TYR A 712 -6.92 -26.45 -23.09
CA TYR A 712 -6.17 -27.09 -22.00
C TYR A 712 -5.42 -26.05 -21.17
N TRP A 713 -5.17 -26.37 -19.90
CA TRP A 713 -4.49 -25.46 -18.98
C TRP A 713 -2.97 -25.56 -19.12
N VAL A 714 -2.31 -24.40 -19.18
CA VAL A 714 -0.85 -24.28 -19.15
C VAL A 714 -0.46 -23.33 -18.03
N TRP A 715 0.36 -23.83 -17.10
CA TRP A 715 0.97 -23.02 -16.05
C TRP A 715 2.01 -22.07 -16.65
N ASP A 716 2.09 -20.85 -16.13
CA ASP A 716 3.14 -19.91 -16.51
C ASP A 716 4.52 -20.46 -16.11
N SER A 717 5.52 -20.17 -16.94
CA SER A 717 6.89 -20.64 -16.71
C SER A 717 7.51 -19.89 -15.54
N VAL A 718 7.65 -20.57 -14.41
CA VAL A 718 8.27 -20.07 -13.17
C VAL A 718 9.32 -21.09 -12.72
N ASP A 719 10.47 -20.62 -12.24
CA ASP A 719 11.45 -21.51 -11.60
C ASP A 719 10.91 -21.99 -10.26
N LEU A 720 10.46 -23.25 -10.25
CA LEU A 720 9.96 -23.92 -9.06
C LEU A 720 10.95 -24.97 -8.53
N GLY A 721 12.19 -25.01 -9.06
CA GLY A 721 13.23 -25.86 -8.53
C GLY A 721 13.80 -25.35 -7.20
N HIS A 722 13.79 -24.02 -7.01
CA HIS A 722 14.35 -23.37 -5.83
C HIS A 722 13.50 -22.14 -5.45
N VAL A 723 12.57 -22.31 -4.51
CA VAL A 723 11.64 -21.25 -4.13
C VAL A 723 12.11 -20.57 -2.84
N TYR A 724 12.33 -19.26 -2.92
CA TYR A 724 12.82 -18.44 -1.79
C TYR A 724 11.80 -17.41 -1.29
N ALA A 725 10.59 -17.39 -1.83
CA ALA A 725 9.54 -16.48 -1.40
C ALA A 725 8.17 -17.09 -1.64
N ASP A 726 7.18 -16.59 -0.92
CA ASP A 726 5.79 -16.92 -1.19
C ASP A 726 5.47 -16.56 -2.64
N THR A 727 4.96 -17.54 -3.39
CA THR A 727 4.84 -17.47 -4.85
C THR A 727 3.48 -17.95 -5.29
N ASP A 728 2.81 -17.11 -6.06
CA ASP A 728 1.59 -17.48 -6.78
C ASP A 728 1.97 -17.88 -8.20
N VAL A 729 1.60 -19.11 -8.58
CA VAL A 729 1.79 -19.64 -9.92
C VAL A 729 0.44 -19.60 -10.61
N THR A 730 0.35 -18.75 -11.64
CA THR A 730 -0.82 -18.61 -12.50
C THR A 730 -0.64 -19.41 -13.79
N GLY A 731 -1.68 -19.46 -14.60
CA GLY A 731 -1.65 -20.07 -15.92
C GLY A 731 -2.81 -19.56 -16.77
N ARG A 732 -2.96 -20.15 -17.95
CA ARG A 732 -4.05 -19.81 -18.87
C ARG A 732 -4.51 -21.01 -19.67
N TYR A 733 -5.76 -20.94 -20.13
CA TYR A 733 -6.25 -21.88 -21.14
C TYR A 733 -5.67 -21.54 -22.51
N LEU A 734 -5.08 -22.53 -23.16
CA LEU A 734 -4.67 -22.47 -24.55
C LEU A 734 -5.54 -23.39 -25.40
N ALA A 735 -5.89 -22.92 -26.60
CA ALA A 735 -6.44 -23.79 -27.62
C ALA A 735 -5.30 -24.58 -28.28
N PRO A 736 -5.48 -25.88 -28.57
CA PRO A 736 -4.53 -26.65 -29.34
C PRO A 736 -4.25 -25.96 -30.68
N ALA A 737 -2.99 -25.90 -31.07
CA ALA A 737 -2.64 -25.47 -32.42
C ALA A 737 -3.08 -26.55 -33.41
N HIS A 738 -3.66 -26.12 -34.53
CA HIS A 738 -4.06 -27.06 -35.59
C HIS A 738 -2.96 -27.28 -36.64
N THR A 739 -1.86 -26.53 -36.54
CA THR A 739 -0.75 -26.59 -37.50
C THR A 739 0.58 -26.28 -36.82
N LEU A 740 1.62 -27.08 -37.08
CA LEU A 740 3.01 -26.76 -36.76
C LEU A 740 3.80 -26.54 -38.05
N SER A 741 4.78 -25.65 -38.01
CA SER A 741 5.63 -25.29 -39.17
C SER A 741 7.09 -25.66 -38.94
N SER A 742 7.87 -25.76 -40.02
CA SER A 742 9.32 -25.94 -39.98
C SER A 742 10.12 -24.69 -39.57
N GLY A 743 9.44 -23.58 -39.23
CA GLY A 743 10.06 -22.40 -38.61
C GLY A 743 10.59 -21.30 -39.54
N GLU A 744 10.53 -21.47 -40.87
CA GLU A 744 10.92 -20.42 -41.82
C GLU A 744 9.78 -19.41 -42.13
N ASP A 745 10.12 -18.20 -42.59
CA ASP A 745 9.15 -17.15 -43.02
C ASP A 745 8.09 -17.67 -44.00
N ILE A 746 8.49 -18.60 -44.87
CA ILE A 746 7.59 -19.36 -45.73
C ILE A 746 7.92 -20.84 -45.51
N PRO A 747 7.15 -21.55 -44.69
CA PRO A 747 7.49 -22.89 -44.24
C PRO A 747 7.67 -23.88 -45.39
N GLN A 748 8.74 -24.67 -45.31
CA GLN A 748 8.93 -25.79 -46.23
C GLN A 748 7.97 -26.94 -45.90
N PHE A 749 7.68 -27.14 -44.62
CA PHE A 749 6.73 -28.13 -44.12
C PHE A 749 5.73 -27.47 -43.17
N LEU A 750 4.46 -27.82 -43.35
CA LEU A 750 3.41 -27.64 -42.36
C LEU A 750 2.83 -29.02 -42.05
N VAL A 751 2.58 -29.30 -40.78
CA VAL A 751 1.86 -30.50 -40.37
C VAL A 751 0.57 -30.11 -39.68
N GLU A 752 -0.52 -30.82 -39.96
CA GLU A 752 -1.81 -30.62 -39.30
C GLU A 752 -2.11 -31.76 -38.32
N GLY A 753 -2.76 -31.38 -37.22
CA GLY A 753 -3.05 -32.24 -36.08
C GLY A 753 -3.62 -31.39 -34.92
N GLU A 754 -3.83 -31.98 -33.76
CA GLU A 754 -4.07 -31.23 -32.52
C GLU A 754 -2.75 -31.20 -31.74
N PHE A 755 -2.13 -30.03 -31.67
CA PHE A 755 -0.82 -29.84 -31.09
C PHE A 755 -0.88 -28.97 -29.83
N TYR A 756 -0.09 -29.35 -28.84
CA TYR A 756 0.05 -28.65 -27.55
C TYR A 756 1.33 -27.79 -27.56
N ASP A 757 1.44 -26.84 -26.61
CA ASP A 757 2.48 -25.79 -26.55
C ASP A 757 3.91 -26.35 -26.44
N ASP A 758 4.07 -27.52 -25.84
CA ASP A 758 5.35 -28.22 -25.72
C ASP A 758 5.77 -28.96 -26.99
N GLN A 759 4.92 -28.97 -28.03
CA GLN A 759 5.16 -29.74 -29.25
C GLN A 759 5.69 -28.85 -30.39
N SER A 760 6.73 -29.35 -31.06
CA SER A 760 7.32 -28.70 -32.24
C SER A 760 7.59 -29.72 -33.35
N LEU A 761 7.64 -29.25 -34.59
CA LEU A 761 7.96 -30.08 -35.75
C LEU A 761 9.48 -30.20 -35.91
N GLU A 762 10.00 -31.39 -35.68
CA GLU A 762 11.37 -31.76 -35.98
C GLU A 762 11.47 -32.26 -37.43
N VAL A 763 12.37 -31.65 -38.22
CA VAL A 763 12.63 -32.00 -39.61
C VAL A 763 14.06 -32.54 -39.73
N LEU A 764 14.19 -33.84 -40.00
CA LEU A 764 15.48 -34.52 -40.15
C LEU A 764 15.73 -34.86 -41.62
N PRO A 765 16.53 -34.07 -42.36
CA PRO A 765 16.85 -34.36 -43.75
C PRO A 765 17.82 -35.56 -43.85
N PHE A 766 17.67 -36.36 -44.90
CA PHE A 766 18.59 -37.43 -45.26
C PHE A 766 18.67 -37.59 -46.79
N THR A 767 19.58 -38.44 -47.24
CA THR A 767 19.74 -38.76 -48.66
C THR A 767 19.20 -40.14 -48.96
N ALA A 768 18.28 -40.23 -49.91
CA ALA A 768 17.72 -41.48 -50.42
C ALA A 768 18.31 -41.82 -51.79
N GLN A 769 18.20 -43.07 -52.21
CA GLN A 769 18.52 -43.52 -53.56
C GLN A 769 17.32 -44.28 -54.13
N ASP A 770 17.00 -44.04 -55.39
CA ASP A 770 15.99 -44.80 -56.11
C ASP A 770 16.55 -46.13 -56.67
N GLU A 771 15.70 -46.95 -57.30
CA GLU A 771 16.11 -48.23 -57.90
C GLU A 771 17.13 -48.09 -59.05
N THR A 772 17.32 -46.87 -59.57
CA THR A 772 18.27 -46.56 -60.65
C THR A 772 19.61 -45.98 -60.13
N GLY A 773 19.71 -45.73 -58.82
CA GLY A 773 20.86 -45.12 -58.17
C GLY A 773 20.86 -43.59 -58.18
N GLU A 774 19.76 -42.95 -58.59
CA GLU A 774 19.60 -41.50 -58.54
C GLU A 774 19.41 -41.03 -57.09
N THR A 775 20.06 -39.92 -56.75
CA THR A 775 20.03 -39.37 -55.39
C THR A 775 18.76 -38.54 -55.18
N LEU A 776 17.94 -38.94 -54.22
CA LEU A 776 16.70 -38.27 -53.84
C LEU A 776 16.85 -37.52 -52.51
N ALA A 777 16.16 -36.39 -52.38
CA ALA A 777 16.04 -35.70 -51.10
C ALA A 777 15.05 -36.44 -50.20
N GLY A 778 15.47 -36.80 -48.99
CA GLY A 778 14.64 -37.48 -48.00
C GLY A 778 14.46 -36.64 -46.73
N TYR A 779 13.32 -36.80 -46.07
CA TYR A 779 13.00 -36.13 -44.81
C TYR A 779 12.31 -37.10 -43.86
N THR A 780 12.64 -37.01 -42.58
CA THR A 780 11.88 -37.62 -41.50
C THR A 780 11.23 -36.49 -40.72
N LEU A 781 9.91 -36.56 -40.54
CA LEU A 781 9.16 -35.56 -39.78
C LEU A 781 8.68 -36.18 -38.48
N ARG A 782 8.94 -35.50 -37.37
CA ARG A 782 8.56 -35.95 -36.05
C ARG A 782 8.00 -34.80 -35.24
N VAL A 783 6.91 -35.06 -34.52
CA VAL A 783 6.38 -34.20 -33.47
C VAL A 783 6.40 -35.01 -32.18
N ASP A 784 7.16 -34.57 -31.19
CA ASP A 784 7.30 -35.33 -29.95
C ASP A 784 5.98 -35.37 -29.17
N GLY A 785 5.67 -36.52 -28.55
CA GLY A 785 4.40 -36.72 -27.83
C GLY A 785 3.12 -36.83 -28.70
N PHE A 786 3.21 -36.66 -30.02
CA PHE A 786 2.07 -36.87 -30.93
C PHE A 786 1.97 -38.34 -31.37
N ALA A 787 0.78 -38.94 -31.31
CA ALA A 787 0.56 -40.32 -31.75
C ALA A 787 -0.43 -40.35 -32.92
N GLY A 788 0.01 -40.92 -34.06
CA GLY A 788 -0.81 -41.14 -35.23
C GLY A 788 -0.25 -40.51 -36.51
N THR A 789 -1.12 -40.39 -37.50
CA THR A 789 -0.79 -39.90 -38.83
C THR A 789 -0.87 -38.37 -38.88
N LEU A 790 0.20 -37.73 -39.35
CA LEU A 790 0.28 -36.31 -39.66
C LEU A 790 -0.22 -36.06 -41.09
N THR A 791 -1.02 -35.01 -41.28
CA THR A 791 -1.26 -34.44 -42.62
C THR A 791 -0.14 -33.47 -42.92
N VAL A 792 0.78 -33.85 -43.81
CA VAL A 792 1.95 -33.06 -44.16
C VAL A 792 1.64 -32.24 -45.41
N ARG A 793 1.84 -30.94 -45.34
CA ARG A 793 1.88 -30.03 -46.49
C ARG A 793 3.34 -29.67 -46.77
N MET A 794 3.92 -30.24 -47.81
CA MET A 794 5.29 -29.92 -48.24
C MET A 794 5.25 -28.93 -49.38
N ARG A 795 5.96 -27.82 -49.26
CA ARG A 795 6.13 -26.88 -50.35
C ARG A 795 6.98 -27.50 -51.47
N SER A 796 6.48 -27.51 -52.70
CA SER A 796 7.23 -28.10 -53.82
C SER A 796 6.89 -27.48 -55.17
N GLU A 797 7.72 -27.76 -56.17
CA GLU A 797 7.49 -27.37 -57.56
C GLU A 797 6.62 -28.41 -58.29
N SER A 798 5.93 -28.00 -59.35
CA SER A 798 5.01 -28.86 -60.10
C SER A 798 5.69 -30.14 -60.59
N GLY A 799 5.08 -31.29 -60.34
CA GLY A 799 5.59 -32.59 -60.78
C GLY A 799 6.32 -33.40 -59.71
N ALA A 800 6.46 -32.88 -58.48
CA ALA A 800 6.96 -33.65 -57.35
C ALA A 800 6.03 -34.83 -56.98
N VAL A 801 6.65 -35.96 -56.63
CA VAL A 801 6.01 -37.19 -56.16
C VAL A 801 6.67 -37.61 -54.86
N ILE A 802 5.85 -37.95 -53.86
CA ILE A 802 6.31 -38.38 -52.54
C ILE A 802 6.41 -39.89 -52.49
N LEU A 803 7.53 -40.39 -51.98
CA LEU A 803 7.81 -41.80 -51.78
C LEU A 803 7.95 -42.07 -50.28
N LEU A 804 6.96 -42.72 -49.66
CA LEU A 804 7.02 -43.12 -48.25
C LEU A 804 8.02 -44.26 -48.08
N ARG A 805 8.85 -44.21 -47.05
CA ARG A 805 9.82 -45.25 -46.73
C ARG A 805 9.17 -46.31 -45.82
N GLY A 806 9.14 -47.56 -46.28
CA GLY A 806 8.68 -48.72 -45.51
C GLY A 806 9.72 -49.22 -44.49
N ALA A 807 9.29 -50.09 -43.58
CA ALA A 807 10.13 -50.67 -42.52
C ALA A 807 11.27 -51.57 -43.05
N ASP A 808 11.14 -52.08 -44.27
CA ASP A 808 12.13 -52.85 -45.01
C ASP A 808 13.15 -51.96 -45.76
N GLY A 809 12.98 -50.63 -45.69
CA GLY A 809 13.81 -49.65 -46.41
C GLY A 809 13.37 -49.41 -47.86
N GLY A 810 12.30 -50.07 -48.33
CA GLY A 810 11.71 -49.84 -49.64
C GLY A 810 10.89 -48.54 -49.69
N TYR A 811 10.57 -48.08 -50.90
CA TYR A 811 9.81 -46.85 -51.13
C TYR A 811 8.49 -47.14 -51.83
N THR A 812 7.40 -46.56 -51.33
CA THR A 812 6.06 -46.66 -51.94
C THR A 812 5.52 -45.27 -52.24
N GLU A 813 4.98 -45.07 -53.45
CA GLU A 813 4.36 -43.79 -53.83
C GLU A 813 3.20 -43.45 -52.88
N ALA A 814 3.26 -42.26 -52.27
CA ALA A 814 2.22 -41.74 -51.41
C ALA A 814 1.04 -41.26 -52.25
N THR A 815 -0.18 -41.41 -51.73
CA THR A 815 -1.32 -40.65 -52.27
C THR A 815 -1.17 -39.19 -51.86
N SER A 816 -1.09 -38.27 -52.82
CA SER A 816 -0.89 -36.85 -52.56
C SER A 816 -1.77 -35.97 -53.44
N GLU A 817 -2.23 -34.84 -52.91
CA GLU A 817 -3.03 -33.83 -53.61
C GLU A 817 -2.36 -32.45 -53.53
N TRP A 818 -2.54 -31.62 -54.56
CA TRP A 818 -2.00 -30.26 -54.59
C TRP A 818 -2.98 -29.27 -53.96
N ASP A 819 -2.52 -28.53 -52.96
CA ASP A 819 -3.19 -27.35 -52.39
C ASP A 819 -2.30 -26.11 -52.59
N GLY A 820 -2.58 -25.36 -53.66
CA GLY A 820 -1.77 -24.21 -54.06
C GLY A 820 -0.33 -24.60 -54.42
N ARG A 821 0.64 -24.17 -53.60
CA ARG A 821 2.08 -24.49 -53.75
C ARG A 821 2.55 -25.65 -52.86
N TYR A 822 1.62 -26.28 -52.15
CA TYR A 822 1.92 -27.37 -51.24
C TYR A 822 1.38 -28.68 -51.79
N LEU A 823 2.17 -29.73 -51.63
CA LEU A 823 1.78 -31.10 -51.86
C LEU A 823 1.37 -31.71 -50.51
N VAL A 824 0.12 -32.15 -50.43
CA VAL A 824 -0.51 -32.64 -49.19
C VAL A 824 -0.54 -34.16 -49.21
N PHE A 825 0.00 -34.81 -48.17
CA PHE A 825 0.02 -36.27 -48.04
C PHE A 825 0.03 -36.71 -46.56
N ALA A 826 -0.35 -37.96 -46.32
CA ALA A 826 -0.37 -38.55 -45.00
C ALA A 826 0.99 -39.20 -44.66
N LEU A 827 1.49 -38.98 -43.46
CA LEU A 827 2.74 -39.55 -42.95
C LEU A 827 2.58 -39.93 -41.48
N GLU A 828 2.89 -41.18 -41.11
CA GLU A 828 2.95 -41.56 -39.69
C GLU A 828 3.99 -40.70 -38.96
N ASN A 829 3.69 -40.27 -37.73
CA ASN A 829 4.63 -39.48 -36.95
C ASN A 829 5.98 -40.23 -36.75
N GLY A 830 7.10 -39.57 -37.06
CA GLY A 830 8.43 -40.19 -37.11
C GLY A 830 8.73 -40.95 -38.41
N GLY A 831 7.81 -40.93 -39.38
CA GLY A 831 7.96 -41.54 -40.68
C GLY A 831 8.92 -40.77 -41.59
N SER A 832 9.59 -41.51 -42.49
CA SER A 832 10.50 -40.95 -43.49
C SER A 832 9.87 -41.01 -44.88
N PHE A 833 10.14 -40.01 -45.72
CA PHE A 833 9.80 -40.01 -47.13
C PHE A 833 10.92 -39.43 -47.98
N ALA A 834 10.91 -39.75 -49.27
CA ALA A 834 11.77 -39.16 -50.28
C ALA A 834 10.94 -38.43 -51.34
N VAL A 835 11.55 -37.47 -52.01
CA VAL A 835 10.91 -36.66 -53.06
C VAL A 835 11.60 -36.95 -54.39
N THR A 836 10.81 -37.28 -55.41
CA THR A 836 11.25 -37.44 -56.80
C THR A 836 10.41 -36.58 -57.74
N GLN A 837 10.87 -36.36 -58.97
CA GLN A 837 10.09 -35.68 -60.00
C GLN A 837 9.54 -36.66 -61.01
N ARG A 838 8.24 -36.55 -61.31
CA ARG A 838 7.68 -37.24 -62.49
C ARG A 838 8.16 -36.51 -63.74
N PRO A 839 8.82 -37.19 -64.70
CA PRO A 839 9.09 -36.58 -65.99
C PRO A 839 7.75 -36.23 -66.65
N GLU A 840 7.57 -34.97 -67.03
CA GLU A 840 6.39 -34.52 -67.79
C GLU A 840 6.22 -35.42 -69.02
N ARG A 841 5.14 -36.20 -69.07
CA ARG A 841 4.79 -36.90 -70.31
C ARG A 841 4.40 -35.82 -71.32
N PRO A 842 5.06 -35.74 -72.49
CA PRO A 842 4.69 -34.74 -73.48
C PRO A 842 3.24 -34.98 -73.91
N ASP A 843 2.45 -33.90 -73.89
CA ASP A 843 1.01 -33.92 -74.10
C ASP A 843 0.68 -34.64 -75.43
N LEU A 844 0.09 -35.83 -75.34
CA LEU A 844 -0.23 -36.68 -76.50
C LEU A 844 -1.16 -35.96 -77.49
N ARG A 845 -1.88 -34.92 -77.03
CA ARG A 845 -2.72 -34.04 -77.83
C ARG A 845 -1.91 -33.20 -78.83
N LEU A 846 -0.70 -32.80 -78.48
CA LEU A 846 0.21 -32.05 -79.34
C LEU A 846 0.71 -32.92 -80.51
N TYR A 847 1.01 -34.20 -80.25
CA TYR A 847 1.38 -35.17 -81.28
C TYR A 847 0.19 -35.56 -82.17
N ALA A 848 -1.02 -35.65 -81.62
CA ALA A 848 -2.25 -35.84 -82.41
C ALA A 848 -2.53 -34.65 -83.34
N ALA A 849 -2.28 -33.41 -82.88
CA ALA A 849 -2.41 -32.20 -83.70
C ALA A 849 -1.36 -32.10 -84.82
N LEU A 850 -0.10 -32.49 -84.53
CA LEU A 850 0.97 -32.59 -85.53
C LEU A 850 0.70 -33.71 -86.56
N GLY A 851 0.11 -34.84 -86.13
CA GLY A 851 -0.32 -35.91 -87.03
C GLY A 851 -1.45 -35.48 -87.97
N ALA A 852 -2.44 -34.72 -87.47
CA ALA A 852 -3.55 -34.21 -88.27
C ALA A 852 -3.09 -33.20 -89.34
N THR A 853 -2.16 -32.30 -88.99
CA THR A 853 -1.59 -31.31 -89.92
C THR A 853 -0.72 -31.96 -91.00
N ALA A 854 0.08 -32.98 -90.66
CA ALA A 854 0.84 -33.76 -91.63
C ALA A 854 -0.08 -34.52 -92.62
N LEU A 855 -1.20 -35.08 -92.14
CA LEU A 855 -2.18 -35.77 -92.98
C LEU A 855 -2.87 -34.80 -93.98
N LEU A 856 -3.16 -33.58 -93.53
CA LEU A 856 -3.76 -32.52 -94.35
C LEU A 856 -2.81 -32.02 -95.44
N ALA A 857 -1.51 -31.88 -95.11
CA ALA A 857 -0.47 -31.56 -96.08
C ALA A 857 -0.28 -32.68 -97.12
N LEU A 858 -0.31 -33.95 -96.68
CA LEU A 858 -0.23 -35.11 -97.58
C LEU A 858 -1.43 -35.18 -98.54
N LEU A 859 -2.64 -34.91 -98.03
CA LEU A 859 -3.86 -34.85 -98.86
C LEU A 859 -3.80 -33.74 -99.91
N LEU A 860 -3.25 -32.57 -99.58
CA LEU A 860 -3.05 -31.47 -100.53
C LEU A 860 -2.02 -31.82 -101.61
N ILE A 861 -0.92 -32.51 -101.24
CA ILE A 861 0.10 -32.99 -102.19
C ILE A 861 -0.49 -34.06 -103.14
N VAL A 862 -1.30 -35.00 -102.62
CA VAL A 862 -2.00 -36.00 -103.45
C VAL A 862 -3.04 -35.34 -104.38
N ARG A 863 -3.72 -34.27 -103.92
CA ARG A 863 -4.62 -33.46 -104.76
C ARG A 863 -3.86 -32.74 -105.87
N ALA A 864 -2.68 -32.18 -105.59
CA ALA A 864 -1.82 -31.56 -106.60
C ALA A 864 -1.26 -32.57 -107.61
N ALA A 865 -0.89 -33.78 -107.17
CA ALA A 865 -0.40 -34.86 -108.02
C ALA A 865 -1.50 -35.45 -108.93
N SER A 866 -2.74 -35.57 -108.43
CA SER A 866 -3.90 -36.01 -109.24
C SER A 866 -4.36 -34.97 -110.27
N LYS A 867 -4.19 -33.66 -109.98
CA LYS A 867 -4.41 -32.56 -110.96
C LYS A 867 -3.38 -32.60 -112.09
N ARG A 868 -2.10 -32.90 -111.80
CA ARG A 868 -1.04 -33.11 -112.81
C ARG A 868 -1.21 -34.39 -113.63
N ARG A 869 -1.85 -35.45 -113.10
CA ARG A 869 -2.21 -36.65 -113.88
C ARG A 869 -3.45 -36.45 -114.77
N LYS A 870 -4.39 -35.56 -114.43
CA LYS A 870 -5.54 -35.21 -115.30
C LYS A 870 -5.17 -34.33 -116.50
N THR A 871 -4.12 -33.51 -116.42
CA THR A 871 -3.60 -32.73 -117.56
C THR A 871 -2.79 -33.58 -118.55
N ARG A 872 -2.16 -34.67 -118.11
CA ARG A 872 -1.45 -35.61 -119.01
C ARG A 872 -2.34 -36.65 -119.71
N ARG A 873 -3.62 -36.79 -119.31
CA ARG A 873 -4.59 -37.72 -119.93
C ARG A 873 -5.57 -37.07 -120.93
N LYS A 874 -5.47 -35.75 -121.15
CA LYS A 874 -6.18 -35.02 -122.22
C LYS A 874 -5.40 -34.93 -123.56
N GLY A 875 -4.18 -35.46 -123.61
CA GLY A 875 -3.33 -35.50 -124.82
C GLY A 875 -3.54 -36.71 -125.75
N ALA A 876 -4.54 -37.57 -125.53
CA ALA A 876 -4.72 -38.79 -126.33
C ALA A 876 -6.17 -39.04 -126.81
N LYS A 877 -7.02 -38.00 -126.83
CA LYS A 877 -8.38 -38.07 -127.41
C LYS A 877 -8.77 -36.72 -128.04
N LYS A 878 -8.02 -36.29 -129.06
CA LYS A 878 -8.46 -35.25 -130.00
C LYS A 878 -7.67 -35.32 -131.33
N THR A 879 -7.75 -36.47 -131.99
CA THR A 879 -7.49 -36.64 -133.43
C THR A 879 -8.70 -37.39 -134.00
N ALA A 880 -9.79 -36.67 -134.29
CA ALA A 880 -10.90 -37.06 -135.19
C ALA A 880 -12.06 -36.05 -135.07
N LYS A 881 -11.92 -34.91 -135.76
CA LYS A 881 -12.95 -34.02 -136.36
C LYS A 881 -12.24 -32.71 -136.71
N SER A 882 -11.74 -32.61 -137.95
CA SER A 882 -12.40 -31.90 -139.06
C SER A 882 -12.37 -30.38 -138.83
N ALA A 883 -11.41 -29.65 -139.39
CA ALA A 883 -11.45 -29.17 -140.78
C ALA A 883 -12.74 -28.38 -141.08
N GLN A 884 -12.73 -27.06 -140.87
CA GLN A 884 -13.40 -26.07 -141.73
C GLN A 884 -12.99 -24.63 -141.34
N LYS A 885 -12.53 -23.87 -142.36
CA LYS A 885 -12.30 -22.40 -142.46
C LYS A 885 -11.10 -21.82 -141.69
N GLU A 886 -10.14 -21.09 -142.26
CA GLU A 886 -9.99 -20.38 -143.56
C GLU A 886 -11.20 -19.58 -144.05
N THR A 887 -11.17 -18.26 -143.81
CA THR A 887 -11.48 -17.11 -144.70
C THR A 887 -12.23 -15.98 -143.97
N ASN A 888 -11.66 -14.78 -144.13
CA ASN A 888 -12.03 -13.44 -143.64
C ASN A 888 -11.72 -13.07 -142.20
#